data_AF-A0A7S0B4N6-F1
#
_entry.id   AF-A0A7S0B4N6-F1
#
_cell.length_a   1.000
_cell.length_b   1.000
_cell.length_c   1.000
_cell.angle_alpha   90.00
_cell.angle_beta   90.00
_cell.angle_gamma   90.00
#
_symmetry.space_group_name_H-M   'P 1'
#
loop_
_entity.id
_entity.type
_entity.pdbx_description
1 polymer ?
#
loop_
_entity_poly.entity_id
_entity_poly.type
_entity_poly.pdbx_seq_one_letter_code
_entity_poly.pdbx_strand_id
1 'polypeptide(L)'
;MGEDVPPPETTVVVDGCRFRCELVVYIVKGPGQLKDVRVRGPLRDSRREALKDCLELRKAAVKSGQDPGLCKVHNRRMELLDIVWTEKDLGSHELDFAEGPARQPNEKISASTRELAAHAQDQQRRASEQRRKADTLASLREPETKRFRAEYEPVGPNWQKPGPLCQVPDVEDAELWLIHERQDPSGKYRPWLFFDVHANRYYQQKDSGSGFLSIGTPHDPLEQALSVRVASASLPSPAGKKLDMAVLLPELHKTGFLLKQPLDFLDRPASLVVLCDALRGTSTAAEFCARRLHTLLLPRLSARATEWEDFELADVLSEAVEALDALLLESPARFSGCSLAVALVVGTRLVLGTLGGTRCILCGPPAVAQKQLAGASRLVAAAVVPWAVQAVVGGREHTASNAEECLRIESAGGALIAGNAQAQLSGHSAGAECLSVVTEERERELLRISRATNVFATLGVSTSDLTEGPAAIRRMFRRRSLAVHPDKAAETLQQRAMAAFAKLEAAAKTIEAALQADAAATKLLMEVLVACDEEWVEADPAVAARLLGVQQGCDRSAAKAALKQRYHAPLGHLQGVCAREVARALRVLDLAVEAAARSTVLWTPPGKDEALAVTRALGCADLKRPTPLLGGSPEARVLALAPGTAAALALLADGARGLAAAEVASRLQWLCQP
;
A
#
# COMPACT_ATOMS: atom_id res chain seq x y z
N MET A 1 44.79 12.40 -23.27
CA MET A 1 44.45 13.67 -22.60
C MET A 1 44.80 14.77 -23.59
N GLY A 2 44.00 15.84 -23.73
CA GLY A 2 44.45 17.00 -24.50
C GLY A 2 45.77 17.51 -23.92
N GLU A 3 46.65 18.06 -24.76
CA GLU A 3 48.04 18.43 -24.39
C GLU A 3 48.15 19.38 -23.18
N ASP A 4 47.05 20.01 -22.75
CA ASP A 4 47.01 21.01 -21.68
C ASP A 4 46.46 20.55 -20.32
N VAL A 5 46.09 19.27 -20.13
CA VAL A 5 45.59 18.79 -18.82
C VAL A 5 46.72 18.18 -17.99
N PRO A 6 47.04 18.71 -16.80
CA PRO A 6 48.09 18.15 -15.95
C PRO A 6 47.80 16.70 -15.55
N PRO A 7 48.82 15.85 -15.40
CA PRO A 7 48.63 14.48 -14.94
C PRO A 7 48.05 14.45 -13.52
N PRO A 8 47.32 13.37 -13.14
CA PRO A 8 46.83 13.22 -11.78
C PRO A 8 47.99 13.15 -10.78
N GLU A 9 47.84 13.88 -9.69
CA GLU A 9 48.80 13.92 -8.60
C GLU A 9 48.29 13.08 -7.43
N THR A 10 49.18 12.36 -6.75
CA THR A 10 48.82 11.64 -5.52
C THR A 10 49.78 11.95 -4.40
N THR A 11 49.23 12.11 -3.21
CA THR A 11 49.95 12.33 -1.96
C THR A 11 49.37 11.42 -0.87
N VAL A 12 50.20 10.97 0.06
CA VAL A 12 49.71 10.31 1.28
C VAL A 12 49.64 11.34 2.39
N VAL A 13 48.47 11.46 2.99
CA VAL A 13 48.22 12.40 4.08
C VAL A 13 48.07 11.62 5.38
N VAL A 14 48.66 12.15 6.45
CA VAL A 14 48.49 11.65 7.81
C VAL A 14 47.20 12.23 8.39
N ASP A 15 46.27 11.38 8.81
CA ASP A 15 45.01 11.75 9.45
C ASP A 15 44.93 11.09 10.82
N GLY A 16 45.27 11.86 11.86
CA GLY A 16 45.48 11.32 13.20
C GLY A 16 46.65 10.35 13.24
N CYS A 17 46.42 9.12 13.72
CA CYS A 17 47.43 8.05 13.76
C CYS A 17 47.42 7.13 12.53
N ARG A 18 46.67 7.50 11.48
CA ARG A 18 46.45 6.68 10.28
C ARG A 18 46.87 7.43 9.01
N PHE A 19 47.00 6.69 7.91
CA PHE A 19 47.40 7.20 6.60
C PHE A 19 46.24 7.09 5.60
N ARG A 20 46.14 8.00 4.65
CA ARG A 20 45.23 7.85 3.50
C ARG A 20 45.79 8.48 2.23
N CYS A 21 45.39 7.94 1.09
CA CYS A 21 45.71 8.55 -0.19
C CYS A 21 44.82 9.78 -0.46
N GLU A 22 45.40 10.85 -1.00
CA GLU A 22 44.69 11.95 -1.66
C GLU A 22 45.12 12.02 -3.13
N LEU A 23 44.16 11.81 -4.04
CA LEU A 23 44.33 11.92 -5.48
C LEU A 23 43.74 13.27 -5.94
N VAL A 24 44.51 14.05 -6.68
CA VAL A 24 44.06 15.29 -7.34
C VAL A 24 43.95 15.02 -8.84
N VAL A 25 42.75 15.22 -9.39
CA VAL A 25 42.46 15.10 -10.83
C VAL A 25 41.98 16.43 -11.37
N TYR A 26 42.47 16.84 -12.55
CA TYR A 26 42.09 18.08 -13.21
C TYR A 26 41.03 17.82 -14.28
N ILE A 27 39.85 18.44 -14.14
CA ILE A 27 38.72 18.30 -15.07
C ILE A 27 38.53 19.60 -15.84
N VAL A 28 38.38 19.50 -17.17
CA VAL A 28 38.08 20.65 -18.03
C VAL A 28 36.59 21.02 -17.88
N LYS A 29 36.29 22.23 -17.40
CA LYS A 29 34.91 22.74 -17.29
C LYS A 29 34.46 23.58 -18.49
N GLY A 30 35.43 24.06 -19.27
CA GLY A 30 35.23 24.90 -20.44
C GLY A 30 36.57 25.24 -21.08
N PRO A 31 36.58 26.00 -22.20
CA PRO A 31 37.82 26.40 -22.87
C PRO A 31 38.75 27.14 -21.91
N GLY A 32 39.92 26.57 -21.63
CA GLY A 32 40.92 27.16 -20.73
C GLY A 32 40.59 27.12 -19.22
N GLN A 33 39.49 26.48 -18.81
CA GLN A 33 39.13 26.34 -17.39
C GLN A 33 39.33 24.92 -16.89
N LEU A 34 40.30 24.75 -15.98
CA LEU A 34 40.54 23.51 -15.25
C LEU A 34 39.99 23.63 -13.83
N LYS A 35 39.27 22.62 -13.37
CA LYS A 35 38.86 22.45 -11.98
C LYS A 35 39.65 21.29 -11.37
N ASP A 36 40.27 21.51 -10.22
CA ASP A 36 40.85 20.45 -9.41
C ASP A 36 39.76 19.71 -8.62
N VAL A 37 39.79 18.38 -8.68
CA VAL A 37 38.90 17.51 -7.94
C VAL A 37 39.73 16.56 -7.10
N ARG A 38 39.52 16.63 -5.78
CA ARG A 38 40.24 15.84 -4.79
C ARG A 38 39.43 14.61 -4.41
N VAL A 39 40.02 13.43 -4.58
CA VAL A 39 39.44 12.15 -4.19
C VAL A 39 40.28 11.55 -3.06
N ARG A 40 39.65 11.34 -1.90
CA ARG A 40 40.31 10.74 -0.73
C ARG A 40 40.08 9.24 -0.68
N GLY A 41 41.14 8.45 -0.60
CA GLY A 41 41.11 7.01 -0.40
C GLY A 41 40.72 6.61 1.04
N PRO A 42 40.62 5.30 1.31
CA PRO A 42 40.39 4.75 2.65
C PRO A 42 41.48 5.14 3.66
N LEU A 43 41.15 5.10 4.96
CA LEU A 43 42.14 5.18 6.04
C LEU A 43 42.82 3.82 6.23
N ARG A 44 44.15 3.83 6.35
CA ARG A 44 45.02 2.66 6.49
C ARG A 44 45.90 2.78 7.72
N ASP A 45 46.24 1.64 8.30
CA ASP A 45 47.12 1.56 9.47
C ASP A 45 48.60 1.73 9.07
N SER A 46 48.95 1.45 7.80
CA SER A 46 50.30 1.64 7.29
C SER A 46 50.38 2.61 6.11
N ARG A 47 51.49 3.34 6.01
CA ARG A 47 51.78 4.22 4.87
C ARG A 47 51.86 3.44 3.55
N ARG A 48 52.34 2.19 3.57
CA ARG A 48 52.49 1.35 2.37
C ARG A 48 51.15 0.99 1.73
N GLU A 49 50.14 0.72 2.54
CA GLU A 49 48.77 0.47 2.05
C GLU A 49 48.16 1.73 1.43
N ALA A 50 48.35 2.89 2.06
CA ALA A 50 47.89 4.16 1.51
C ALA A 50 48.59 4.49 0.17
N LEU A 51 49.88 4.18 0.03
CA LEU A 51 50.61 4.30 -1.24
C LEU A 51 50.07 3.36 -2.31
N LYS A 52 49.66 2.14 -1.94
CA LYS A 52 49.04 1.19 -2.86
C LYS A 52 47.68 1.68 -3.35
N ASP A 53 46.86 2.22 -2.44
CA ASP A 53 45.60 2.87 -2.79
C ASP A 53 45.84 4.04 -3.78
N CYS A 54 46.91 4.83 -3.58
CA CYS A 54 47.29 5.88 -4.53
C CYS A 54 47.60 5.36 -5.94
N LEU A 55 48.34 4.26 -6.06
CA LEU A 55 48.62 3.66 -7.37
C LEU A 55 47.34 3.20 -8.07
N GLU A 56 46.42 2.56 -7.35
CA GLU A 56 45.18 2.04 -7.93
C GLU A 56 44.20 3.15 -8.32
N LEU A 57 44.08 4.19 -7.50
CA LEU A 57 43.29 5.38 -7.82
C LEU A 57 43.90 6.15 -9.01
N ARG A 58 45.23 6.29 -9.07
CA ARG A 58 45.93 6.90 -10.20
C ARG A 58 45.72 6.11 -11.49
N LYS A 59 45.82 4.77 -11.45
CA LYS A 59 45.51 3.90 -12.61
C LYS A 59 44.07 4.07 -13.08
N ALA A 60 43.12 4.16 -12.15
CA ALA A 60 41.71 4.40 -12.48
C ALA A 60 41.52 5.78 -13.15
N ALA A 61 42.18 6.83 -12.65
CA ALA A 61 42.14 8.17 -13.22
C ALA A 61 42.74 8.26 -14.62
N VAL A 62 43.87 7.58 -14.87
CA VAL A 62 44.48 7.50 -16.20
C VAL A 62 43.57 6.74 -17.17
N LYS A 63 42.94 5.65 -16.71
CA LYS A 63 42.00 4.85 -17.52
C LYS A 63 40.65 5.54 -17.77
N SER A 64 40.23 6.47 -16.91
CA SER A 64 38.95 7.17 -17.06
C SER A 64 38.98 8.24 -18.14
N GLY A 65 40.16 8.76 -18.51
CA GLY A 65 40.27 9.81 -19.52
C GLY A 65 39.57 11.11 -19.05
N GLN A 66 38.82 11.75 -19.95
CA GLN A 66 38.06 12.99 -19.68
C GLN A 66 36.63 12.72 -19.19
N ASP A 67 36.45 11.75 -18.27
CA ASP A 67 35.15 11.51 -17.63
C ASP A 67 34.81 12.70 -16.69
N PRO A 68 33.80 13.54 -17.01
CA PRO A 68 33.48 14.72 -16.20
C PRO A 68 33.01 14.37 -14.78
N GLY A 69 32.47 13.16 -14.60
CA GLY A 69 31.92 12.68 -13.33
C GLY A 69 32.91 11.85 -12.50
N LEU A 70 34.09 11.54 -13.02
CA LEU A 70 35.08 10.65 -12.39
C LEU A 70 34.46 9.33 -11.87
N CYS A 71 33.43 8.80 -12.53
CA CYS A 71 32.64 7.67 -12.03
C CYS A 71 33.53 6.44 -11.77
N LYS A 72 34.51 6.19 -12.65
CA LYS A 72 35.45 5.08 -12.48
C LYS A 72 36.39 5.26 -11.28
N VAL A 73 36.81 6.49 -10.99
CA VAL A 73 37.65 6.80 -9.83
C VAL A 73 36.85 6.65 -8.54
N HIS A 74 35.58 7.10 -8.54
CA HIS A 74 34.67 6.94 -7.41
C HIS A 74 34.32 5.48 -7.14
N ASN A 75 34.02 4.70 -8.17
CA ASN A 75 33.78 3.26 -8.03
C ASN A 75 35.02 2.54 -7.49
N ARG A 76 36.20 2.85 -8.04
CA ARG A 76 37.45 2.26 -7.55
C ARG A 76 37.73 2.63 -6.09
N ARG A 77 37.44 3.87 -5.69
CA ARG A 77 37.54 4.28 -4.28
C ARG A 77 36.63 3.45 -3.37
N MET A 78 35.40 3.16 -3.79
CA MET A 78 34.48 2.34 -3.00
C MET A 78 34.99 0.90 -2.88
N GLU A 79 35.49 0.30 -3.97
CA GLU A 79 36.09 -1.03 -3.93
C GLU A 79 37.29 -1.11 -2.97
N LEU A 80 38.12 -0.06 -2.91
CA LEU A 80 39.28 -0.02 -2.03
C LEU A 80 38.92 -0.06 -0.54
N LEU A 81 37.69 0.30 -0.15
CA LEU A 81 37.23 0.19 1.25
C LEU A 81 37.20 -1.27 1.72
N ASP A 82 36.89 -2.21 0.81
CA ASP A 82 36.74 -3.63 1.13
C ASP A 82 38.03 -4.44 0.87
N ILE A 83 39.05 -3.82 0.28
CA ILE A 83 40.32 -4.48 -0.05
C ILE A 83 41.28 -4.39 1.13
N VAL A 84 41.79 -5.54 1.57
CA VAL A 84 42.91 -5.67 2.51
C VAL A 84 44.16 -6.07 1.73
N TRP A 85 45.22 -5.26 1.82
CA TRP A 85 46.46 -5.50 1.08
C TRP A 85 47.32 -6.55 1.80
N THR A 86 47.84 -7.52 1.05
CA THR A 86 48.78 -8.51 1.60
C THR A 86 50.22 -8.03 1.47
N GLU A 87 51.17 -8.60 2.24
CA GLU A 87 52.60 -8.26 2.12
C GLU A 87 53.14 -8.44 0.69
N LYS A 88 52.57 -9.40 -0.06
CA LYS A 88 52.90 -9.61 -1.47
C LYS A 88 52.49 -8.43 -2.35
N ASP A 89 51.35 -7.81 -2.06
CA ASP A 89 50.85 -6.63 -2.78
C ASP A 89 51.64 -5.36 -2.44
N LEU A 90 52.21 -5.34 -1.23
CA LEU A 90 53.01 -4.24 -0.67
C LEU A 90 54.52 -4.37 -0.94
N GLY A 91 54.99 -5.51 -1.47
CA GLY A 91 56.40 -5.81 -1.68
C GLY A 91 56.99 -5.31 -3.00
N SER A 92 56.23 -4.58 -3.83
CA SER A 92 56.71 -4.10 -5.13
C SER A 92 57.51 -2.80 -4.99
N HIS A 93 58.67 -2.73 -5.65
CA HIS A 93 59.52 -1.53 -5.79
C HIS A 93 58.78 -0.33 -6.45
N GLU A 94 57.59 -0.57 -7.01
CA GLU A 94 56.70 0.44 -7.60
C GLU A 94 56.11 1.42 -6.59
N LEU A 95 56.03 1.07 -5.30
CA LEU A 95 55.44 1.92 -4.26
C LEU A 95 56.28 3.17 -3.96
N ASP A 96 57.60 3.10 -4.21
CA ASP A 96 58.50 4.24 -4.01
C ASP A 96 58.21 5.41 -4.97
N PHE A 97 57.43 5.17 -6.03
CA PHE A 97 57.02 6.17 -7.03
C PHE A 97 55.52 6.50 -6.98
N ALA A 98 54.83 6.07 -5.92
CA ALA A 98 53.40 6.28 -5.75
C ALA A 98 53.03 7.70 -5.28
N GLU A 99 54.00 8.51 -4.82
CA GLU A 99 53.82 9.93 -4.51
C GLU A 99 54.40 10.81 -5.64
N GLY A 100 53.73 11.94 -5.92
CA GLY A 100 54.15 12.91 -6.93
C GLY A 100 53.40 12.83 -8.26
N PRO A 101 53.76 13.66 -9.26
CA PRO A 101 53.10 13.67 -10.57
C PRO A 101 53.40 12.38 -11.34
N ALA A 102 52.42 11.89 -12.11
CA ALA A 102 52.62 10.69 -12.91
C ALA A 102 53.79 10.88 -13.90
N ARG A 103 54.82 10.04 -13.81
CA ARG A 103 55.91 10.01 -14.79
C ARG A 103 55.30 9.72 -16.17
N GLN A 104 55.57 10.59 -17.14
CA GLN A 104 55.24 10.32 -18.53
C GLN A 104 55.90 8.99 -18.94
N PRO A 105 55.17 8.07 -19.61
CA PRO A 105 55.72 6.79 -20.00
C PRO A 105 56.95 7.03 -20.89
N ASN A 106 58.11 6.54 -20.45
CA ASN A 106 59.36 6.65 -21.18
C ASN A 106 59.19 5.95 -22.55
N GLU A 107 59.22 6.73 -23.63
CA GLU A 107 59.18 6.24 -25.01
C GLU A 107 60.45 5.45 -25.34
N LYS A 108 60.42 4.16 -25.02
CA LYS A 108 61.22 3.15 -25.73
C LYS A 108 60.34 1.93 -25.96
N ILE A 109 59.33 2.09 -26.82
CA ILE A 109 58.61 0.98 -27.43
C ILE A 109 59.02 0.94 -28.89
N SER A 110 59.71 -0.16 -29.20
CA SER A 110 60.29 -0.57 -30.47
C SER A 110 59.24 -0.69 -31.58
N ALA A 111 59.74 -0.78 -32.82
CA ALA A 111 59.08 -0.75 -34.14
C ALA A 111 57.71 -1.45 -34.36
N SER A 112 57.14 -2.15 -33.38
CA SER A 112 55.77 -2.71 -33.38
C SER A 112 54.67 -1.63 -33.28
N THR A 113 54.99 -0.43 -32.80
CA THR A 113 54.00 0.66 -32.60
C THR A 113 53.52 1.34 -33.87
N ARG A 114 54.22 1.19 -35.02
CA ARG A 114 53.78 1.81 -36.29
C ARG A 114 52.62 1.07 -36.96
N GLU A 115 52.55 -0.25 -36.80
CA GLU A 115 51.43 -1.05 -37.34
C GLU A 115 50.18 -0.91 -36.47
N LEU A 116 50.34 -0.85 -35.15
CA LEU A 116 49.26 -0.57 -34.21
C LEU A 116 48.73 0.86 -34.34
N ALA A 117 49.59 1.86 -34.62
CA ALA A 117 49.15 3.23 -34.87
C ALA A 117 48.33 3.36 -36.16
N ALA A 118 48.69 2.64 -37.24
CA ALA A 118 47.91 2.62 -38.48
C ALA A 118 46.55 1.94 -38.28
N HIS A 119 46.50 0.84 -37.52
CA HIS A 119 45.23 0.16 -37.18
C HIS A 119 44.36 1.01 -36.24
N ALA A 120 44.98 1.73 -35.30
CA ALA A 120 44.27 2.67 -34.42
C ALA A 120 43.72 3.87 -35.20
N GLN A 121 44.45 4.39 -36.20
CA GLN A 121 43.97 5.45 -37.08
C GLN A 121 42.78 5.01 -37.93
N ASP A 122 42.81 3.78 -38.47
CA ASP A 122 41.67 3.23 -39.22
C ASP A 122 40.45 2.98 -38.31
N GLN A 123 40.66 2.51 -37.09
CA GLN A 123 39.59 2.40 -36.09
C GLN A 123 39.03 3.77 -35.69
N GLN A 124 39.87 4.80 -35.52
CA GLN A 124 39.42 6.16 -35.23
C GLN A 124 38.61 6.75 -36.38
N ARG A 125 39.01 6.49 -37.63
CA ARG A 125 38.28 6.92 -38.82
C ARG A 125 36.93 6.20 -38.95
N ARG A 126 36.87 4.90 -38.71
CA ARG A 126 35.60 4.16 -38.69
C ARG A 126 34.70 4.61 -37.55
N ALA A 127 35.25 4.90 -36.38
CA ALA A 127 34.49 5.42 -35.25
C ALA A 127 33.97 6.84 -35.51
N SER A 128 34.74 7.70 -36.17
CA SER A 128 34.29 9.06 -36.53
C SER A 128 33.24 9.03 -37.65
N GLU A 129 33.36 8.12 -38.62
CA GLU A 129 32.33 7.88 -39.63
C GLU A 129 31.06 7.28 -39.03
N GLN A 130 31.17 6.37 -38.05
CA GLN A 130 30.02 5.85 -37.29
C GLN A 130 29.36 6.92 -36.44
N ARG A 131 30.14 7.80 -35.79
CA ARG A 131 29.60 8.97 -35.07
C ARG A 131 28.91 9.92 -36.02
N ARG A 132 29.52 10.28 -37.15
CA ARG A 132 28.86 11.10 -38.18
C ARG A 132 27.58 10.46 -38.68
N LYS A 133 27.56 9.15 -38.93
CA LYS A 133 26.34 8.43 -39.34
C LYS A 133 25.29 8.41 -38.22
N ALA A 134 25.69 8.23 -36.97
CA ALA A 134 24.81 8.29 -35.80
C ALA A 134 24.24 9.69 -35.58
N ASP A 135 25.07 10.73 -35.73
CA ASP A 135 24.66 12.14 -35.66
C ASP A 135 23.74 12.51 -36.83
N THR A 136 23.99 11.98 -38.03
CA THR A 136 23.10 12.14 -39.19
C THR A 136 21.79 11.39 -38.99
N LEU A 137 21.80 10.20 -38.39
CA LEU A 137 20.59 9.46 -38.01
C LEU A 137 19.82 10.14 -36.87
N ALA A 138 20.53 10.77 -35.93
CA ALA A 138 19.94 11.54 -34.85
C ALA A 138 19.30 12.84 -35.37
N SER A 139 19.97 13.56 -36.27
CA SER A 139 19.43 14.77 -36.89
C SER A 139 18.26 14.47 -37.85
N LEU A 140 18.23 13.29 -38.47
CA LEU A 140 17.06 12.82 -39.22
C LEU A 140 15.89 12.37 -38.32
N ARG A 141 16.14 12.03 -37.04
CA ARG A 141 15.10 11.74 -36.03
C ARG A 141 14.54 12.98 -35.33
N GLU A 142 15.31 14.07 -35.24
CA GLU A 142 14.86 15.34 -34.65
C GLU A 142 13.59 15.97 -35.27
N PRO A 143 13.31 15.87 -36.58
CA PRO A 143 12.06 16.40 -37.13
C PRO A 143 10.82 15.53 -36.83
N GLU A 144 10.99 14.26 -36.45
CA GLU A 144 9.88 13.40 -36.02
C GLU A 144 9.52 13.59 -34.55
N THR A 145 10.50 13.79 -33.67
CA THR A 145 10.25 14.12 -32.25
C THR A 145 9.64 15.51 -32.06
N LYS A 146 9.94 16.47 -32.94
CA LYS A 146 9.26 17.78 -32.94
C LYS A 146 7.82 17.74 -33.48
N ARG A 147 7.45 16.75 -34.30
CA ARG A 147 6.10 16.62 -34.87
C ARG A 147 5.11 15.86 -33.97
N PHE A 148 5.60 15.10 -32.99
CA PHE A 148 4.77 14.41 -31.99
C PHE A 148 4.76 15.09 -30.60
N ARG A 149 5.11 16.37 -30.51
CA ARG A 149 4.70 17.21 -29.38
C ARG A 149 3.20 17.48 -29.48
N ALA A 150 2.38 16.44 -29.36
CA ALA A 150 1.04 16.64 -28.84
C ALA A 150 1.23 17.29 -27.47
N GLU A 151 0.66 18.47 -27.27
CA GLU A 151 0.64 19.11 -25.97
C GLU A 151 -0.14 18.17 -25.04
N TYR A 152 0.59 17.34 -24.28
CA TYR A 152 -0.02 16.48 -23.29
C TYR A 152 -0.53 17.37 -22.17
N GLU A 153 -1.85 17.49 -22.06
CA GLU A 153 -2.49 18.14 -20.92
C GLU A 153 -2.50 17.17 -19.74
N PRO A 154 -2.11 17.62 -18.53
CA PRO A 154 -2.17 16.76 -17.37
C PRO A 154 -3.62 16.45 -16.99
N VAL A 155 -3.87 15.21 -16.57
CA VAL A 155 -5.17 14.76 -16.06
C VAL A 155 -5.40 15.27 -14.64
N GLY A 156 -6.63 15.71 -14.37
CA GLY A 156 -7.08 16.19 -13.06
C GLY A 156 -7.12 17.72 -12.95
N PRO A 157 -7.66 18.24 -11.84
CA PRO A 157 -7.96 19.66 -11.71
C PRO A 157 -6.73 20.50 -11.30
N ASN A 158 -6.77 21.79 -11.66
CA ASN A 158 -5.94 22.86 -11.08
C ASN A 158 -4.41 22.70 -11.25
N TRP A 159 -3.96 22.20 -12.41
CA TRP A 159 -2.53 22.21 -12.75
C TRP A 159 -2.05 23.62 -13.09
N GLN A 160 -0.92 24.03 -12.52
CA GLN A 160 -0.33 25.35 -12.71
C GLN A 160 1.18 25.27 -12.90
N LYS A 161 1.78 26.33 -13.45
CA LYS A 161 3.24 26.40 -13.59
C LYS A 161 3.91 26.58 -12.22
N PRO A 162 5.03 25.89 -11.94
CA PRO A 162 5.76 26.04 -10.69
C PRO A 162 6.25 27.49 -10.53
N GLY A 163 6.08 28.05 -9.33
CA GLY A 163 6.70 29.32 -8.99
C GLY A 163 8.24 29.22 -8.93
N PRO A 164 8.96 30.34 -8.95
CA PRO A 164 10.44 30.36 -9.03
C PRO A 164 11.15 29.73 -7.83
N LEU A 165 10.45 29.52 -6.71
CA LEU A 165 10.96 28.89 -5.49
C LEU A 165 10.53 27.43 -5.33
N CYS A 166 9.71 26.91 -6.25
CA CYS A 166 9.23 25.53 -6.22
C CYS A 166 10.36 24.59 -6.62
N GLN A 167 10.71 23.64 -5.75
CA GLN A 167 11.63 22.57 -6.10
C GLN A 167 10.90 21.54 -6.97
N VAL A 168 11.30 21.46 -8.24
CA VAL A 168 10.86 20.40 -9.16
C VAL A 168 11.87 19.25 -9.15
N PRO A 169 11.49 18.03 -9.58
CA PRO A 169 12.45 16.93 -9.74
C PRO A 169 13.63 17.34 -10.64
N ASP A 170 14.85 16.93 -10.29
CA ASP A 170 16.06 17.14 -11.11
C ASP A 170 15.98 16.29 -12.39
N VAL A 171 15.26 16.81 -13.38
CA VAL A 171 15.21 16.30 -14.75
C VAL A 171 15.52 17.48 -15.68
N GLU A 172 16.25 17.21 -16.76
CA GLU A 172 16.63 18.21 -17.76
C GLU A 172 15.37 18.98 -18.22
N ASP A 173 15.41 20.32 -18.16
CA ASP A 173 14.35 21.28 -18.52
C ASP A 173 13.25 21.59 -17.46
N ALA A 174 13.59 22.46 -16.51
CA ALA A 174 12.66 22.98 -15.48
C ALA A 174 11.44 23.75 -16.03
N GLU A 175 11.48 24.23 -17.27
CA GLU A 175 10.42 25.07 -17.87
C GLU A 175 9.15 24.30 -18.27
N LEU A 176 9.19 22.97 -18.28
CA LEU A 176 8.12 22.10 -18.78
C LEU A 176 7.39 21.32 -17.66
N TRP A 177 7.50 21.80 -16.43
CA TRP A 177 6.80 21.20 -15.29
C TRP A 177 5.46 21.88 -15.03
N LEU A 178 4.46 21.09 -14.67
CA LEU A 178 3.22 21.56 -14.05
C LEU A 178 3.12 20.97 -12.65
N ILE A 179 2.54 21.73 -11.73
CA ILE A 179 2.33 21.32 -10.35
C ILE A 179 0.86 21.41 -9.99
N HIS A 180 0.42 20.51 -9.12
CA HIS A 180 -0.84 20.63 -8.40
C HIS A 180 -0.50 20.85 -6.93
N GLU A 181 -1.06 21.92 -6.36
CA GLU A 181 -0.80 22.31 -4.97
C GLU A 181 -1.91 21.82 -4.04
N ARG A 182 -1.52 21.34 -2.85
CA ARG A 182 -2.43 20.96 -1.79
C ARG A 182 -2.23 21.86 -0.57
N GLN A 183 -3.30 22.18 0.14
CA GLN A 183 -3.18 22.86 1.43
C GLN A 183 -2.57 21.91 2.47
N ASP A 184 -1.55 22.37 3.18
CA ASP A 184 -1.01 21.69 4.36
C ASP A 184 -1.90 21.94 5.60
N PRO A 185 -1.67 21.26 6.75
CA PRO A 185 -2.44 21.51 7.97
C PRO A 185 -2.39 22.97 8.48
N SER A 186 -1.40 23.76 8.05
CA SER A 186 -1.34 25.20 8.35
C SER A 186 -2.26 26.03 7.44
N GLY A 187 -2.73 25.46 6.33
CA GLY A 187 -3.54 26.10 5.30
C GLY A 187 -2.71 26.75 4.20
N LYS A 188 -1.40 26.50 4.18
CA LYS A 188 -0.52 26.99 3.10
C LYS A 188 -0.55 26.00 1.96
N TYR A 189 -0.67 26.50 0.75
CA TYR A 189 -0.53 25.69 -0.45
C TYR A 189 0.93 25.25 -0.62
N ARG A 190 1.12 23.96 -0.85
CA ARG A 190 2.42 23.37 -1.17
C ARG A 190 2.29 22.51 -2.42
N PRO A 191 3.29 22.52 -3.32
CA PRO A 191 3.38 21.57 -4.41
C PRO A 191 3.27 20.15 -3.86
N TRP A 192 2.38 19.34 -4.44
CA TRP A 192 2.13 17.98 -3.99
C TRP A 192 2.30 16.97 -5.12
N LEU A 193 1.71 17.27 -6.29
CA LEU A 193 1.91 16.50 -7.51
C LEU A 193 2.67 17.34 -8.53
N PHE A 194 3.44 16.65 -9.36
CA PHE A 194 4.27 17.21 -10.40
C PHE A 194 4.03 16.42 -11.67
N PHE A 195 3.89 17.12 -12.80
CA PHE A 195 3.73 16.54 -14.11
C PHE A 195 4.85 17.02 -15.02
N ASP A 196 5.60 16.06 -15.55
CA ASP A 196 6.61 16.28 -16.58
C ASP A 196 5.93 16.22 -17.94
N VAL A 197 5.74 17.39 -18.57
CA VAL A 197 5.08 17.50 -19.88
C VAL A 197 5.89 16.78 -20.97
N HIS A 198 7.21 16.68 -20.83
CA HIS A 198 8.06 16.04 -21.81
C HIS A 198 8.05 14.51 -21.67
N ALA A 199 8.20 14.01 -20.44
CA ALA A 199 8.18 12.57 -20.18
C ALA A 199 6.77 11.97 -20.12
N ASN A 200 5.73 12.81 -20.03
CA ASN A 200 4.35 12.42 -19.76
C ASN A 200 4.26 11.52 -18.51
N ARG A 201 4.85 12.00 -17.40
CA ARG A 201 4.94 11.26 -16.14
C ARG A 201 4.52 12.11 -14.97
N TYR A 202 3.87 11.45 -14.03
CA TYR A 202 3.44 12.03 -12.78
C TYR A 202 4.37 11.64 -11.65
N TYR A 203 4.59 12.59 -10.77
CA TYR A 203 5.40 12.43 -9.57
C TYR A 203 4.64 13.00 -8.37
N GLN A 204 4.79 12.34 -7.22
CA GLN A 204 4.28 12.79 -5.94
C GLN A 204 5.45 13.09 -5.01
N GLN A 205 5.39 14.21 -4.27
CA GLN A 205 6.38 14.48 -3.23
C GLN A 205 6.25 13.44 -2.11
N LYS A 206 7.38 12.86 -1.68
CA LYS A 206 7.40 11.95 -0.52
C LYS A 206 7.01 12.71 0.74
N ASP A 207 6.34 12.03 1.68
CA ASP A 207 6.00 12.60 2.99
C ASP A 207 7.23 13.05 3.80
N SER A 208 8.41 12.48 3.52
CA SER A 208 9.69 12.92 4.10
C SER A 208 10.11 14.33 3.67
N GLY A 209 9.44 14.92 2.67
CA GLY A 209 9.80 16.18 2.03
C GLY A 209 11.00 16.09 1.08
N SER A 210 11.79 15.01 1.16
CA SER A 210 12.97 14.78 0.33
C SER A 210 12.71 13.73 -0.75
N GLY A 211 12.65 14.19 -2.00
CA GLY A 211 12.53 13.36 -3.18
C GLY A 211 11.09 13.11 -3.62
N PHE A 212 11.00 12.41 -4.75
CA PHE A 212 9.77 12.23 -5.51
C PHE A 212 9.53 10.74 -5.77
N LEU A 213 8.25 10.36 -5.82
CA LEU A 213 7.79 9.03 -6.19
C LEU A 213 7.09 9.15 -7.55
N SER A 214 7.54 8.39 -8.55
CA SER A 214 6.78 8.28 -9.79
C SER A 214 5.47 7.54 -9.50
N ILE A 215 4.35 8.13 -9.94
CA ILE A 215 3.00 7.57 -9.77
C ILE A 215 2.35 7.38 -11.14
N GLY A 216 1.24 6.63 -11.16
CA GLY A 216 0.38 6.54 -12.34
C GLY A 216 -0.38 7.83 -12.60
N THR A 217 -1.21 7.82 -13.66
CA THR A 217 -2.10 8.94 -14.00
C THR A 217 -3.04 9.24 -12.82
N PRO A 218 -3.10 10.50 -12.35
CA PRO A 218 -4.08 10.92 -11.36
C PRO A 218 -5.51 10.71 -11.85
N HIS A 219 -6.43 10.58 -10.91
CA HIS A 219 -7.85 10.45 -11.19
C HIS A 219 -8.42 11.75 -11.75
N ASP A 220 -9.24 11.67 -12.79
CA ASP A 220 -10.07 12.79 -13.20
C ASP A 220 -11.44 12.67 -12.52
N PRO A 221 -11.77 13.52 -11.54
CA PRO A 221 -12.99 13.38 -10.76
C PRO A 221 -14.23 13.45 -11.67
N LEU A 222 -15.06 12.42 -11.62
CA LEU A 222 -16.27 12.36 -12.43
C LEU A 222 -17.42 13.08 -11.74
N GLU A 223 -18.14 13.93 -12.48
CA GLU A 223 -19.38 14.55 -12.02
C GLU A 223 -20.58 13.69 -12.40
N GLN A 224 -21.15 13.02 -11.41
CA GLN A 224 -22.30 12.14 -11.57
C GLN A 224 -23.60 12.91 -11.38
N ALA A 225 -24.63 12.56 -12.17
CA ALA A 225 -25.97 13.12 -12.06
C ALA A 225 -26.75 12.56 -10.85
N LEU A 226 -26.18 12.72 -9.65
CA LEU A 226 -26.75 12.32 -8.37
C LEU A 226 -26.94 13.57 -7.49
N SER A 227 -28.11 13.70 -6.88
CA SER A 227 -28.39 14.76 -5.90
C SER A 227 -28.54 14.12 -4.52
N VAL A 228 -27.75 14.58 -3.55
CA VAL A 228 -27.79 14.08 -2.18
C VAL A 228 -28.53 15.07 -1.30
N ARG A 229 -29.55 14.59 -0.57
CA ARG A 229 -30.29 15.36 0.43
C ARG A 229 -30.16 14.63 1.77
N VAL A 230 -29.86 15.38 2.82
CA VAL A 230 -29.61 14.84 4.16
C VAL A 230 -30.49 15.54 5.18
N ALA A 231 -31.01 14.78 6.13
CA ALA A 231 -31.79 15.29 7.25
C ALA A 231 -31.51 14.42 8.49
N SER A 232 -31.72 15.00 9.67
CA SER A 232 -31.59 14.27 10.93
C SER A 232 -32.73 14.64 11.86
N ALA A 233 -33.25 13.65 12.58
CA ALA A 233 -34.14 13.84 13.71
C ALA A 233 -33.58 13.04 14.90
N SER A 234 -33.70 13.60 16.11
CA SER A 234 -33.31 12.93 17.34
C SER A 234 -34.46 13.00 18.31
N LEU A 235 -34.80 11.86 18.92
CA LEU A 235 -35.79 11.81 19.99
C LEU A 235 -35.04 11.93 21.33
N PRO A 236 -35.51 12.77 22.26
CA PRO A 236 -34.96 12.76 23.61
C PRO A 236 -35.24 11.41 24.25
N SER A 237 -34.30 10.92 25.05
CA SER A 237 -34.52 9.78 25.94
C SER A 237 -35.71 10.05 26.88
N PRO A 238 -36.30 9.03 27.52
CA PRO A 238 -37.37 9.22 28.51
C PRO A 238 -36.99 10.19 29.65
N ALA A 239 -35.69 10.33 29.93
CA ALA A 239 -35.13 11.28 30.89
C ALA A 239 -34.93 12.70 30.33
N GLY A 240 -35.43 13.00 29.13
CA GLY A 240 -35.29 14.29 28.44
C GLY A 240 -33.89 14.58 27.87
N LYS A 241 -32.94 13.64 27.98
CA LYS A 241 -31.57 13.83 27.50
C LYS A 241 -31.45 13.45 26.02
N LYS A 242 -30.77 14.26 25.22
CA LYS A 242 -30.35 13.91 23.86
C LYS A 242 -29.10 13.03 23.94
N LEU A 243 -29.24 11.75 23.59
CA LEU A 243 -28.16 10.77 23.65
C LEU A 243 -27.49 10.59 22.27
N ASP A 244 -28.23 10.83 21.19
CA ASP A 244 -27.73 10.65 19.82
C ASP A 244 -27.15 11.94 19.25
N MET A 245 -26.06 11.81 18.49
CA MET A 245 -25.44 12.89 17.73
C MET A 245 -25.40 12.52 16.25
N ALA A 246 -25.79 13.48 15.39
CA ALA A 246 -25.71 13.33 13.95
C ALA A 246 -24.79 14.41 13.35
N VAL A 247 -23.96 14.02 12.37
CA VAL A 247 -23.13 14.94 11.58
C VAL A 247 -23.52 14.79 10.12
N LEU A 248 -23.91 15.89 9.50
CA LEU A 248 -24.37 15.94 8.11
C LEU A 248 -23.44 16.86 7.31
N LEU A 249 -22.66 16.29 6.40
CA LEU A 249 -21.79 17.02 5.48
C LEU A 249 -22.25 16.73 4.04
N PRO A 250 -23.29 17.42 3.53
CA PRO A 250 -23.88 17.14 2.22
C PRO A 250 -22.95 17.43 1.03
N GLU A 251 -21.93 18.27 1.22
CA GLU A 251 -21.00 18.69 0.18
C GLU A 251 -19.55 18.59 0.70
N LEU A 252 -19.02 17.36 0.68
CA LEU A 252 -17.74 17.03 1.29
C LEU A 252 -16.58 17.82 0.68
N HIS A 253 -16.60 18.13 -0.63
CA HIS A 253 -15.60 18.98 -1.27
C HIS A 253 -15.52 20.37 -0.65
N LYS A 254 -16.67 21.01 -0.38
CA LYS A 254 -16.72 22.33 0.25
C LYS A 254 -16.25 22.25 1.71
N THR A 255 -16.69 21.22 2.44
CA THR A 255 -16.24 21.00 3.81
C THR A 255 -14.74 20.73 3.89
N GLY A 256 -14.20 19.87 3.02
CA GLY A 256 -12.78 19.58 2.90
C GLY A 256 -11.98 20.85 2.64
N PHE A 257 -12.39 21.67 1.68
CA PHE A 257 -11.77 22.96 1.41
C PHE A 257 -11.76 23.89 2.64
N LEU A 258 -12.88 24.03 3.35
CA LEU A 258 -12.98 24.84 4.57
C LEU A 258 -12.08 24.32 5.71
N LEU A 259 -11.88 22.99 5.77
CA LEU A 259 -11.03 22.32 6.74
C LEU A 259 -9.57 22.17 6.27
N LYS A 260 -9.18 22.83 5.17
CA LYS A 260 -7.83 22.78 4.61
C LYS A 260 -7.40 21.36 4.18
N GLN A 261 -8.37 20.56 3.79
CA GLN A 261 -8.25 19.20 3.27
C GLN A 261 -8.99 19.11 1.93
N PRO A 262 -8.50 19.76 0.86
CA PRO A 262 -9.18 19.73 -0.43
C PRO A 262 -9.31 18.29 -0.95
N LEU A 263 -10.44 17.98 -1.58
CA LEU A 263 -10.79 16.65 -2.09
C LEU A 263 -10.90 16.66 -3.61
N ASP A 264 -9.90 17.26 -4.26
CA ASP A 264 -9.97 17.62 -5.67
C ASP A 264 -10.04 16.38 -6.59
N PHE A 265 -9.44 15.27 -6.16
CA PHE A 265 -9.41 13.99 -6.91
C PHE A 265 -10.55 13.03 -6.52
N LEU A 266 -11.58 13.50 -5.81
CA LEU A 266 -12.72 12.69 -5.39
C LEU A 266 -13.94 12.94 -6.29
N ASP A 267 -14.60 11.89 -6.75
CA ASP A 267 -15.81 11.99 -7.59
C ASP A 267 -16.92 12.82 -6.93
N ARG A 268 -17.74 13.47 -7.76
CA ARG A 268 -18.89 14.29 -7.34
C ARG A 268 -20.21 13.58 -7.66
N PRO A 269 -21.23 13.68 -6.79
CA PRO A 269 -21.22 14.35 -5.49
C PRO A 269 -20.43 13.54 -4.44
N ALA A 270 -19.91 14.21 -3.41
CA ALA A 270 -19.41 13.54 -2.21
C ALA A 270 -20.11 14.09 -0.96
N SER A 271 -20.52 13.19 -0.06
CA SER A 271 -21.25 13.54 1.17
C SER A 271 -20.88 12.58 2.29
N LEU A 272 -20.85 13.06 3.53
CA LEU A 272 -20.62 12.24 4.73
C LEU A 272 -21.77 12.44 5.72
N VAL A 273 -22.37 11.34 6.16
CA VAL A 273 -23.38 11.30 7.21
C VAL A 273 -22.89 10.38 8.32
N VAL A 274 -22.96 10.85 9.56
CA VAL A 274 -22.53 10.09 10.74
C VAL A 274 -23.65 10.12 11.76
N LEU A 275 -23.95 8.97 12.34
CA LEU A 275 -24.83 8.82 13.51
C LEU A 275 -24.05 8.15 14.63
N CYS A 276 -23.94 8.84 15.75
CA CYS A 276 -23.36 8.34 16.99
C CYS A 276 -24.48 8.14 18.01
N ASP A 277 -24.68 6.92 18.48
CA ASP A 277 -25.70 6.56 19.49
C ASP A 277 -25.00 6.20 20.80
N ALA A 278 -25.28 6.99 21.84
CA ALA A 278 -24.56 6.90 23.10
C ALA A 278 -24.96 5.68 23.95
N LEU A 279 -23.96 5.04 24.54
CA LEU A 279 -24.18 3.95 25.49
C LEU A 279 -24.16 4.47 26.92
N ARG A 280 -24.64 3.63 27.87
CA ARG A 280 -24.61 3.89 29.32
C ARG A 280 -25.27 5.21 29.75
N GLY A 281 -26.21 5.72 28.95
CA GLY A 281 -27.02 6.89 29.27
C GLY A 281 -26.24 8.22 29.30
N THR A 282 -25.10 8.32 28.62
CA THR A 282 -24.27 9.55 28.58
C THR A 282 -23.80 9.90 27.17
N SER A 283 -24.10 11.12 26.71
CA SER A 283 -23.78 11.59 25.35
C SER A 283 -22.30 11.93 25.12
N THR A 284 -21.45 11.85 26.14
CA THR A 284 -20.05 12.28 26.10
C THR A 284 -19.21 11.59 25.03
N ALA A 285 -19.34 10.27 24.90
CA ALA A 285 -18.63 9.52 23.85
C ALA A 285 -19.19 9.80 22.45
N ALA A 286 -20.53 9.85 22.31
CA ALA A 286 -21.16 10.17 21.03
C ALA A 286 -20.77 11.56 20.51
N GLU A 287 -20.73 12.56 21.39
CA GLU A 287 -20.27 13.91 21.08
C GLU A 287 -18.80 13.95 20.69
N PHE A 288 -17.94 13.23 21.43
CA PHE A 288 -16.52 13.11 21.11
C PHE A 288 -16.32 12.52 19.70
N CYS A 289 -17.01 11.42 19.40
CA CYS A 289 -16.92 10.74 18.11
C CYS A 289 -17.42 11.63 16.96
N ALA A 290 -18.58 12.26 17.13
CA ALA A 290 -19.18 13.14 16.12
C ALA A 290 -18.25 14.31 15.76
N ARG A 291 -17.59 14.91 16.76
CA ARG A 291 -16.69 16.05 16.54
C ARG A 291 -15.37 15.67 15.87
N ARG A 292 -14.91 14.41 15.94
CA ARG A 292 -13.56 14.02 15.51
C ARG A 292 -13.50 13.10 14.30
N LEU A 293 -14.53 12.32 13.98
CA LEU A 293 -14.46 11.35 12.88
C LEU A 293 -14.05 12.00 11.55
N HIS A 294 -14.70 13.10 11.17
CA HIS A 294 -14.40 13.80 9.92
C HIS A 294 -12.97 14.38 9.89
N THR A 295 -12.42 14.78 11.05
CA THR A 295 -11.03 15.27 11.14
C THR A 295 -9.98 14.18 10.94
N LEU A 296 -10.35 12.91 11.16
CA LEU A 296 -9.49 11.74 10.90
C LEU A 296 -9.66 11.20 9.48
N LEU A 297 -10.88 11.25 8.95
CA LEU A 297 -11.22 10.70 7.63
C LEU A 297 -10.76 11.62 6.48
N LEU A 298 -11.02 12.93 6.57
CA LEU A 298 -10.73 13.87 5.48
C LEU A 298 -9.25 13.93 5.08
N PRO A 299 -8.27 13.94 6.01
CA PRO A 299 -6.86 13.91 5.64
C PRO A 299 -6.45 12.65 4.86
N ARG A 300 -7.08 11.51 5.15
CA ARG A 300 -6.81 10.26 4.41
C ARG A 300 -7.38 10.30 3.00
N LEU A 301 -8.59 10.87 2.85
CA LEU A 301 -9.22 11.07 1.55
C LEU A 301 -8.44 12.09 0.68
N SER A 302 -7.95 13.18 1.27
CA SER A 302 -7.16 14.22 0.58
C SER A 302 -5.71 13.79 0.28
N ALA A 303 -5.23 12.73 0.93
CA ALA A 303 -3.87 12.22 0.74
C ALA A 303 -3.67 11.51 -0.60
N ARG A 304 -4.75 11.21 -1.32
CA ARG A 304 -4.71 10.35 -2.50
C ARG A 304 -5.12 11.11 -3.77
N ALA A 305 -4.36 10.87 -4.83
CA ALA A 305 -4.60 11.45 -6.16
C ALA A 305 -5.08 10.44 -7.20
N THR A 306 -5.02 9.14 -6.91
CA THR A 306 -5.46 8.06 -7.80
C THR A 306 -6.91 7.68 -7.56
N GLU A 307 -7.51 6.97 -8.51
CA GLU A 307 -8.88 6.46 -8.38
C GLU A 307 -8.98 5.60 -7.11
N TRP A 308 -10.06 5.79 -6.38
CA TRP A 308 -10.38 4.95 -5.22
C TRP A 308 -10.98 3.63 -5.71
N GLU A 309 -10.49 2.50 -5.21
CA GLU A 309 -11.17 1.22 -5.33
C GLU A 309 -12.10 1.01 -4.13
N ASP A 310 -13.14 0.17 -4.29
CA ASP A 310 -14.18 -0.01 -3.27
C ASP A 310 -13.62 -0.50 -1.92
N PHE A 311 -12.69 -1.46 -1.95
CA PHE A 311 -12.08 -1.96 -0.71
C PHE A 311 -11.24 -0.88 -0.01
N GLU A 312 -10.62 0.02 -0.75
CA GLU A 312 -9.78 1.08 -0.17
C GLU A 312 -10.63 2.15 0.51
N LEU A 313 -11.82 2.45 -0.01
CA LEU A 313 -12.79 3.31 0.67
C LEU A 313 -13.29 2.68 1.98
N ALA A 314 -13.56 1.37 1.96
CA ALA A 314 -13.94 0.63 3.16
C ALA A 314 -12.80 0.56 4.19
N ASP A 315 -11.57 0.33 3.74
CA ASP A 315 -10.37 0.30 4.58
C ASP A 315 -10.12 1.67 5.21
N VAL A 316 -10.14 2.76 4.43
CA VAL A 316 -9.93 4.11 4.96
C VAL A 316 -11.00 4.53 5.98
N LEU A 317 -12.25 4.12 5.77
CA LEU A 317 -13.30 4.32 6.76
C LEU A 317 -13.00 3.53 8.05
N SER A 318 -12.62 2.26 7.92
CA SER A 318 -12.30 1.39 9.05
C SER A 318 -11.11 1.92 9.86
N GLU A 319 -10.03 2.31 9.19
CA GLU A 319 -8.85 2.92 9.81
C GLU A 319 -9.17 4.23 10.53
N ALA A 320 -10.07 5.06 9.98
CA ALA A 320 -10.50 6.30 10.62
C ALA A 320 -11.32 6.02 11.90
N VAL A 321 -12.18 5.00 11.89
CA VAL A 321 -12.97 4.57 13.05
C VAL A 321 -12.09 3.93 14.13
N GLU A 322 -11.10 3.13 13.76
CA GLU A 322 -10.14 2.54 14.70
C GLU A 322 -9.25 3.61 15.34
N ALA A 323 -8.75 4.56 14.56
CA ALA A 323 -8.04 5.72 15.09
C ALA A 323 -8.92 6.55 16.03
N LEU A 324 -10.21 6.68 15.73
CA LEU A 324 -11.17 7.38 16.59
C LEU A 324 -11.37 6.64 17.91
N ASP A 325 -11.46 5.31 17.88
CA ASP A 325 -11.58 4.48 19.08
C ASP A 325 -10.36 4.62 19.98
N ALA A 326 -9.15 4.56 19.41
CA ALA A 326 -7.90 4.75 20.14
C ALA A 326 -7.88 6.10 20.87
N LEU A 327 -8.26 7.19 20.18
CA LEU A 327 -8.36 8.52 20.79
C LEU A 327 -9.45 8.60 21.86
N LEU A 328 -10.58 7.91 21.68
CA LEU A 328 -11.66 7.89 22.67
C LEU A 328 -11.23 7.15 23.93
N LEU A 329 -10.47 6.04 23.80
CA LEU A 329 -9.94 5.24 24.91
C LEU A 329 -8.93 6.01 25.77
N GLU A 330 -8.25 6.99 25.18
CA GLU A 330 -7.35 7.91 25.89
C GLU A 330 -8.07 9.10 26.52
N SER A 331 -9.32 9.34 26.16
CA SER A 331 -10.10 10.49 26.62
C SER A 331 -10.80 10.25 27.98
N PRO A 332 -11.29 11.32 28.64
CA PRO A 332 -12.17 11.18 29.81
C PRO A 332 -13.49 10.42 29.53
N ALA A 333 -13.93 10.34 28.26
CA ALA A 333 -15.16 9.67 27.85
C ALA A 333 -14.99 8.16 27.56
N ARG A 334 -13.79 7.60 27.81
CA ARG A 334 -13.43 6.21 27.48
C ARG A 334 -14.35 5.12 28.04
N PHE A 335 -15.09 5.38 29.11
CA PHE A 335 -16.01 4.42 29.74
C PHE A 335 -17.46 4.57 29.30
N SER A 336 -17.79 5.64 28.56
CA SER A 336 -19.18 5.95 28.21
C SER A 336 -19.72 5.05 27.09
N GLY A 337 -18.90 4.78 26.07
CA GLY A 337 -19.27 3.92 24.95
C GLY A 337 -20.14 4.63 23.90
N CYS A 338 -20.01 4.23 22.64
CA CYS A 338 -20.83 4.74 21.55
C CYS A 338 -20.99 3.70 20.43
N SER A 339 -22.22 3.51 19.95
CA SER A 339 -22.51 2.86 18.67
C SER A 339 -22.35 3.88 17.53
N LEU A 340 -21.97 3.44 16.34
CA LEU A 340 -21.65 4.31 15.21
C LEU A 340 -22.23 3.77 13.91
N ALA A 341 -22.94 4.61 13.15
CA ALA A 341 -23.24 4.36 11.74
C ALA A 341 -22.67 5.50 10.89
N VAL A 342 -22.03 5.16 9.78
CA VAL A 342 -21.41 6.10 8.85
C VAL A 342 -21.88 5.79 7.43
N ALA A 343 -22.20 6.83 6.67
CA ALA A 343 -22.49 6.74 5.25
C ALA A 343 -21.65 7.77 4.50
N LEU A 344 -20.77 7.30 3.63
CA LEU A 344 -19.92 8.10 2.76
C LEU A 344 -20.35 7.88 1.31
N VAL A 345 -20.81 8.94 0.65
CA VAL A 345 -21.12 8.95 -0.78
C VAL A 345 -19.93 9.53 -1.53
N VAL A 346 -19.50 8.85 -2.60
CA VAL A 346 -18.44 9.28 -3.52
C VAL A 346 -18.86 8.96 -4.95
N GLY A 347 -19.30 9.97 -5.70
CA GLY A 347 -19.88 9.78 -7.03
C GLY A 347 -21.14 8.91 -6.95
N THR A 348 -21.08 7.73 -7.56
CA THR A 348 -22.15 6.71 -7.52
C THR A 348 -21.95 5.68 -6.41
N ARG A 349 -20.87 5.74 -5.63
CA ARG A 349 -20.56 4.74 -4.59
C ARG A 349 -21.09 5.20 -3.24
N LEU A 350 -21.73 4.29 -2.52
CA LEU A 350 -22.19 4.46 -1.16
C LEU A 350 -21.44 3.48 -0.26
N VAL A 351 -20.57 3.99 0.59
CA VAL A 351 -19.84 3.23 1.60
C VAL A 351 -20.59 3.37 2.92
N LEU A 352 -20.99 2.24 3.50
CA LEU A 352 -21.70 2.15 4.77
C LEU A 352 -20.81 1.46 5.79
N GLY A 353 -20.66 2.06 6.97
CA GLY A 353 -19.97 1.46 8.12
C GLY A 353 -20.89 1.42 9.32
N THR A 354 -21.00 0.29 10.03
CA THR A 354 -21.76 0.23 11.30
C THR A 354 -20.99 -0.43 12.43
N LEU A 355 -21.34 -0.04 13.64
CA LEU A 355 -20.76 -0.50 14.88
C LEU A 355 -21.81 -0.39 15.99
N GLY A 356 -21.98 -1.47 16.76
CA GLY A 356 -22.95 -1.54 17.86
C GLY A 356 -24.40 -1.63 17.41
N GLY A 357 -25.31 -1.07 18.20
CA GLY A 357 -26.77 -1.22 18.01
C GLY A 357 -27.36 -0.39 16.87
N THR A 358 -26.55 0.45 16.23
CA THR A 358 -26.99 1.23 15.07
C THR A 358 -27.19 0.33 13.85
N ARG A 359 -28.12 0.71 12.97
CA ARG A 359 -28.43 -0.02 11.73
C ARG A 359 -28.60 0.88 10.53
N CYS A 360 -28.23 0.35 9.37
CA CYS A 360 -28.38 1.01 8.08
C CYS A 360 -29.43 0.29 7.23
N ILE A 361 -30.45 1.03 6.79
CA ILE A 361 -31.52 0.51 5.92
C ILE A 361 -31.49 1.28 4.60
N LEU A 362 -31.17 0.59 3.52
CA LEU A 362 -31.27 1.12 2.17
C LEU A 362 -32.63 0.76 1.58
N CYS A 363 -33.32 1.77 1.05
CA CYS A 363 -34.62 1.62 0.42
C CYS A 363 -34.55 2.18 -1.00
N GLY A 364 -35.18 1.50 -1.95
CA GLY A 364 -35.26 1.98 -3.33
C GLY A 364 -36.18 1.13 -4.19
N PRO A 365 -36.40 1.49 -5.46
CA PRO A 365 -37.16 0.67 -6.39
C PRO A 365 -36.58 -0.75 -6.50
N PRO A 366 -37.40 -1.80 -6.58
CA PRO A 366 -36.89 -3.17 -6.73
C PRO A 366 -36.07 -3.31 -8.03
N ALA A 367 -34.99 -4.10 -7.98
CA ALA A 367 -34.04 -4.26 -9.11
C ALA A 367 -34.73 -4.71 -10.42
N VAL A 368 -35.81 -5.50 -10.32
CA VAL A 368 -36.61 -5.94 -11.46
C VAL A 368 -37.28 -4.75 -12.16
N ALA A 369 -37.77 -3.78 -11.39
CA ALA A 369 -38.40 -2.58 -11.94
C ALA A 369 -37.36 -1.66 -12.59
N GLN A 370 -36.13 -1.59 -12.08
CA GLN A 370 -35.06 -0.75 -12.64
C GLN A 370 -34.75 -1.09 -14.11
N LYS A 371 -34.73 -2.38 -14.48
CA LYS A 371 -34.50 -2.81 -15.87
C LYS A 371 -35.64 -2.42 -16.81
N GLN A 372 -36.89 -2.40 -16.32
CA GLN A 372 -38.07 -2.05 -17.11
C GLN A 372 -38.29 -0.54 -17.24
N LEU A 373 -37.90 0.23 -16.22
CA LEU A 373 -38.01 1.69 -16.17
C LEU A 373 -37.00 2.44 -17.06
N ALA A 374 -36.04 1.75 -17.66
CA ALA A 374 -35.10 2.36 -18.61
C ALA A 374 -35.78 2.89 -19.88
N GLY A 375 -36.98 2.38 -20.24
CA GLY A 375 -37.68 2.73 -21.49
C GLY A 375 -39.03 3.44 -21.36
N ALA A 376 -39.61 3.58 -20.15
CA ALA A 376 -40.94 4.19 -19.94
C ALA A 376 -40.87 5.51 -19.16
N SER A 377 -41.89 6.37 -19.31
CA SER A 377 -41.99 7.67 -18.63
C SER A 377 -41.86 7.51 -17.10
N ARG A 378 -40.69 7.90 -16.57
CA ARG A 378 -40.20 7.55 -15.22
C ARG A 378 -41.06 8.05 -14.06
N LEU A 379 -41.90 9.06 -14.30
CA LEU A 379 -42.64 9.77 -13.24
C LEU A 379 -43.88 9.00 -12.74
N VAL A 380 -44.51 8.14 -13.54
CA VAL A 380 -45.78 7.50 -13.16
C VAL A 380 -45.57 6.13 -12.48
N ALA A 381 -44.55 5.38 -12.87
CA ALA A 381 -44.30 4.04 -12.33
C ALA A 381 -43.67 4.04 -10.92
N ALA A 382 -43.00 5.12 -10.51
CA ALA A 382 -42.34 5.21 -9.20
C ALA A 382 -43.32 5.36 -8.01
N ALA A 383 -44.55 5.82 -8.25
CA ALA A 383 -45.52 6.08 -7.20
C ALA A 383 -46.27 4.82 -6.70
N VAL A 384 -46.30 3.74 -7.49
CA VAL A 384 -47.17 2.57 -7.22
C VAL A 384 -46.38 1.36 -6.73
N VAL A 385 -45.11 1.22 -7.10
CA VAL A 385 -44.31 0.04 -6.71
C VAL A 385 -43.74 0.24 -5.30
N PRO A 386 -44.00 -0.69 -4.35
CA PRO A 386 -43.38 -0.65 -3.03
C PRO A 386 -41.87 -0.68 -3.15
N TRP A 387 -41.19 0.16 -2.39
CA TRP A 387 -39.74 0.15 -2.35
C TRP A 387 -39.22 -1.16 -1.74
N ALA A 388 -38.22 -1.75 -2.39
CA ALA A 388 -37.44 -2.83 -1.82
C ALA A 388 -36.63 -2.31 -0.64
N VAL A 389 -36.52 -3.15 0.40
CA VAL A 389 -35.83 -2.81 1.63
C VAL A 389 -34.66 -3.76 1.81
N GLN A 390 -33.48 -3.19 1.97
CA GLN A 390 -32.26 -3.94 2.23
C GLN A 390 -31.66 -3.45 3.55
N ALA A 391 -31.66 -4.31 4.56
CA ALA A 391 -30.80 -4.10 5.72
C ALA A 391 -29.35 -4.34 5.24
N VAL A 392 -28.53 -3.30 5.25
CA VAL A 392 -27.19 -3.39 4.64
C VAL A 392 -26.16 -3.84 5.66
N VAL A 393 -26.17 -3.23 6.85
CA VAL A 393 -25.23 -3.51 7.94
C VAL A 393 -25.86 -3.12 9.28
N GLY A 394 -25.54 -3.86 10.34
CA GLY A 394 -25.78 -3.48 11.73
C GLY A 394 -27.12 -3.89 12.34
N GLY A 395 -27.42 -3.38 13.53
CA GLY A 395 -28.59 -3.77 14.31
C GLY A 395 -28.39 -5.12 15.01
N ARG A 396 -29.33 -6.05 14.82
CA ARG A 396 -29.32 -7.35 15.53
C ARG A 396 -28.04 -8.14 15.30
N GLU A 397 -27.41 -7.98 14.14
CA GLU A 397 -26.16 -8.65 13.79
C GLU A 397 -25.00 -8.30 14.73
N HIS A 398 -25.03 -7.12 15.37
CA HIS A 398 -24.03 -6.66 16.34
C HIS A 398 -24.58 -6.62 17.77
N THR A 399 -25.51 -7.52 18.10
CA THR A 399 -26.07 -7.62 19.44
C THR A 399 -25.81 -8.96 20.07
N ALA A 400 -25.81 -9.01 21.40
CA ALA A 400 -25.67 -10.24 22.17
C ALA A 400 -26.83 -11.23 21.90
N SER A 401 -27.90 -10.79 21.22
CA SER A 401 -28.97 -11.66 20.77
C SER A 401 -28.62 -12.48 19.52
N ASN A 402 -27.56 -12.10 18.80
CA ASN A 402 -27.04 -12.89 17.68
C ASN A 402 -26.01 -13.90 18.20
N ALA A 403 -26.39 -15.17 18.22
CA ALA A 403 -25.53 -16.25 18.71
C ALA A 403 -24.19 -16.35 17.94
N GLU A 404 -24.19 -16.11 16.63
CA GLU A 404 -22.96 -16.15 15.82
C GLU A 404 -22.02 -15.00 16.19
N GLU A 405 -22.56 -13.81 16.44
CA GLU A 405 -21.78 -12.65 16.86
C GLU A 405 -21.29 -12.81 18.31
N CYS A 406 -22.08 -13.38 19.21
CA CYS A 406 -21.62 -13.76 20.56
C CYS A 406 -20.45 -14.74 20.49
N LEU A 407 -20.60 -15.82 19.71
CA LEU A 407 -19.53 -16.78 19.46
C LEU A 407 -18.30 -16.08 18.85
N ARG A 408 -18.50 -15.07 17.98
CA ARG A 408 -17.42 -14.26 17.39
C ARG A 408 -16.73 -13.32 18.38
N ILE A 409 -17.44 -12.73 19.33
CA ILE A 409 -16.82 -11.89 20.38
C ILE A 409 -16.08 -12.76 21.37
N GLU A 410 -16.70 -13.84 21.81
CA GLU A 410 -16.12 -14.76 22.77
C GLU A 410 -14.91 -15.44 22.16
N SER A 411 -14.93 -15.67 20.85
CA SER A 411 -13.72 -15.95 20.11
C SER A 411 -12.78 -14.72 20.09
N ALA A 412 -13.20 -13.54 19.67
CA ALA A 412 -12.33 -12.36 19.62
C ALA A 412 -11.79 -11.86 20.98
N GLY A 413 -12.29 -12.39 22.11
CA GLY A 413 -11.89 -12.19 23.51
C GLY A 413 -10.48 -12.65 23.81
N GLY A 414 -9.50 -12.04 23.13
CA GLY A 414 -8.07 -12.23 23.31
C GLY A 414 -7.20 -11.46 22.33
N ALA A 415 -7.65 -11.18 21.10
CA ALA A 415 -6.74 -10.86 19.98
C ALA A 415 -7.00 -9.54 19.22
N LEU A 416 -8.00 -8.73 19.58
CA LEU A 416 -8.35 -7.53 18.81
C LEU A 416 -7.39 -6.32 18.96
N ILE A 417 -6.23 -6.46 19.60
CA ILE A 417 -5.26 -5.35 19.71
C ILE A 417 -3.82 -5.84 19.50
N ALA A 418 -3.40 -5.91 18.23
CA ALA A 418 -2.02 -5.64 17.85
C ALA A 418 -2.00 -4.88 16.51
N GLY A 419 -1.92 -3.55 16.61
CA GLY A 419 -2.00 -2.62 15.49
C GLY A 419 -1.03 -2.87 14.34
N ASN A 420 -1.42 -2.39 13.15
CA ASN A 420 -0.71 -2.37 11.86
C ASN A 420 -0.19 -3.70 11.29
N ALA A 421 -0.04 -4.78 12.07
CA ALA A 421 0.34 -6.10 11.57
C ALA A 421 -0.86 -6.93 11.07
N GLN A 422 -2.08 -6.61 11.54
CA GLN A 422 -3.31 -7.35 11.25
C GLN A 422 -3.87 -7.10 9.83
N ALA A 423 -3.56 -5.96 9.21
CA ALA A 423 -3.95 -5.68 7.81
C ALA A 423 -3.31 -6.66 6.79
N GLN A 424 -2.19 -7.31 7.13
CA GLN A 424 -1.61 -8.39 6.30
C GLN A 424 -2.20 -9.77 6.60
N LEU A 425 -2.95 -9.92 7.70
CA LEU A 425 -3.55 -11.18 8.14
C LEU A 425 -5.06 -11.25 7.83
N SER A 426 -5.75 -10.12 7.74
CA SER A 426 -7.19 -10.02 7.42
C SER A 426 -7.51 -10.23 5.92
N GLY A 427 -6.50 -10.19 5.06
CA GLY A 427 -6.68 -10.57 3.67
C GLY A 427 -6.96 -12.07 3.55
N HIS A 428 -8.16 -12.42 3.10
CA HIS A 428 -8.50 -13.77 2.65
C HIS A 428 -8.38 -13.89 1.14
N SER A 429 -7.85 -15.02 0.68
CA SER A 429 -7.88 -15.36 -0.73
C SER A 429 -9.34 -15.45 -1.20
N ALA A 430 -9.62 -15.09 -2.46
CA ALA A 430 -10.99 -15.11 -2.97
C ALA A 430 -11.62 -16.51 -2.80
N GLY A 431 -12.69 -16.59 -1.99
CA GLY A 431 -13.40 -17.84 -1.72
C GLY A 431 -14.15 -18.37 -2.96
N ALA A 432 -14.56 -19.65 -2.90
CA ALA A 432 -15.24 -20.31 -4.01
C ALA A 432 -16.53 -19.58 -4.44
N GLU A 433 -17.27 -19.00 -3.49
CA GLU A 433 -18.47 -18.21 -3.77
C GLU A 433 -18.16 -16.90 -4.51
N CYS A 434 -17.09 -16.19 -4.12
CA CYS A 434 -16.66 -14.96 -4.81
C CYS A 434 -16.25 -15.26 -6.26
N LEU A 435 -15.55 -16.38 -6.47
CA LEU A 435 -15.08 -16.80 -7.79
C LEU A 435 -16.20 -17.35 -8.68
N SER A 436 -17.27 -17.90 -8.12
CA SER A 436 -18.38 -18.47 -8.90
C SER A 436 -19.22 -17.39 -9.60
N VAL A 437 -19.21 -16.16 -9.08
CA VAL A 437 -19.89 -14.99 -9.68
C VAL A 437 -19.23 -14.57 -11.00
N VAL A 438 -17.93 -14.79 -11.15
CA VAL A 438 -17.19 -14.45 -12.38
C VAL A 438 -17.37 -15.57 -13.39
N THR A 439 -18.07 -15.30 -14.49
CA THR A 439 -18.42 -16.30 -15.50
C THR A 439 -17.23 -16.69 -16.38
N GLU A 440 -16.39 -15.73 -16.76
CA GLU A 440 -15.21 -15.97 -17.59
C GLU A 440 -14.07 -16.61 -16.78
N GLU A 441 -13.59 -17.77 -17.22
CA GLU A 441 -12.55 -18.54 -16.51
C GLU A 441 -11.24 -17.75 -16.35
N ARG A 442 -10.86 -16.97 -17.36
CA ARG A 442 -9.65 -16.13 -17.30
C ARG A 442 -9.79 -15.02 -16.27
N GLU A 443 -10.88 -14.25 -16.29
CA GLU A 443 -11.12 -13.20 -15.32
C GLU A 443 -11.19 -13.77 -13.90
N ARG A 444 -11.82 -14.94 -13.74
CA ARG A 444 -11.86 -15.68 -12.48
C ARG A 444 -10.46 -16.02 -11.98
N GLU A 445 -9.59 -16.52 -12.85
CA GLU A 445 -8.21 -16.86 -12.51
C GLU A 445 -7.35 -15.62 -12.20
N LEU A 446 -7.53 -14.53 -12.95
CA LEU A 446 -6.90 -13.24 -12.67
C LEU A 446 -7.34 -12.70 -11.31
N LEU A 447 -8.64 -12.74 -11.01
CA LEU A 447 -9.19 -12.31 -9.73
C LEU A 447 -8.63 -13.15 -8.58
N ARG A 448 -8.61 -14.48 -8.75
CA ARG A 448 -8.06 -15.42 -7.77
C ARG A 448 -6.60 -15.12 -7.46
N ILE A 449 -5.75 -14.97 -8.48
CA ILE A 449 -4.32 -14.68 -8.30
C ILE A 449 -4.11 -13.31 -7.65
N SER A 450 -4.83 -12.28 -8.13
CA SER A 450 -4.73 -10.93 -7.58
C SER A 450 -5.13 -10.89 -6.11
N ARG A 451 -6.24 -11.56 -5.74
CA ARG A 451 -6.76 -11.62 -4.37
C ARG A 451 -6.06 -12.64 -3.47
N ALA A 452 -5.26 -13.56 -4.02
CA ALA A 452 -4.56 -14.55 -3.20
C ALA A 452 -3.60 -13.89 -2.21
N THR A 453 -3.66 -14.28 -0.95
CA THR A 453 -2.92 -13.61 0.12
C THR A 453 -1.58 -14.27 0.42
N ASN A 454 -1.42 -15.54 0.05
CA ASN A 454 -0.19 -16.31 0.20
C ASN A 454 0.22 -17.01 -1.10
N VAL A 455 1.44 -17.53 -1.12
CA VAL A 455 2.03 -18.18 -2.30
C VAL A 455 1.31 -19.46 -2.71
N PHE A 456 0.79 -20.24 -1.75
CA PHE A 456 0.08 -21.49 -2.03
C PHE A 456 -1.27 -21.23 -2.66
N ALA A 457 -2.03 -20.27 -2.11
CA ALA A 457 -3.27 -19.79 -2.69
C ALA A 457 -3.02 -19.13 -4.04
N THR A 458 -1.91 -18.39 -4.24
CA THR A 458 -1.57 -17.78 -5.54
C THR A 458 -1.42 -18.85 -6.61
N LEU A 459 -0.66 -19.91 -6.34
CA LEU A 459 -0.45 -21.02 -7.27
C LEU A 459 -1.60 -22.05 -7.25
N GLY A 460 -2.51 -21.95 -6.27
CA GLY A 460 -3.61 -22.87 -5.99
C GLY A 460 -3.16 -24.33 -5.96
N VAL A 461 -2.18 -24.60 -5.09
CA VAL A 461 -1.56 -25.91 -4.82
C VAL A 461 -2.30 -26.57 -3.65
N SER A 462 -2.48 -27.89 -3.72
CA SER A 462 -3.05 -28.72 -2.65
C SER A 462 -1.96 -29.44 -1.84
N THR A 463 -2.30 -29.99 -0.68
CA THR A 463 -1.34 -30.73 0.16
C THR A 463 -0.81 -31.99 -0.53
N SER A 464 -1.61 -32.61 -1.41
CA SER A 464 -1.19 -33.74 -2.24
C SER A 464 -0.16 -33.32 -3.31
N ASP A 465 -0.30 -32.15 -3.92
CA ASP A 465 0.67 -31.65 -4.90
C ASP A 465 2.07 -31.49 -4.28
N LEU A 466 2.17 -31.12 -2.99
CA LEU A 466 3.45 -31.00 -2.28
C LEU A 466 4.17 -32.35 -2.12
N THR A 467 3.45 -33.47 -2.17
CA THR A 467 4.04 -34.82 -2.10
C THR A 467 4.79 -35.22 -3.36
N GLU A 468 4.37 -34.70 -4.51
CA GLU A 468 5.04 -34.92 -5.80
C GLU A 468 6.29 -34.03 -5.98
N GLY A 469 6.52 -33.10 -5.05
CA GLY A 469 7.68 -32.22 -5.02
C GLY A 469 7.67 -31.15 -6.11
N PRO A 470 8.84 -30.60 -6.47
CA PRO A 470 8.96 -29.46 -7.40
C PRO A 470 8.37 -29.71 -8.80
N ALA A 471 8.23 -30.96 -9.22
CA ALA A 471 7.65 -31.30 -10.53
C ALA A 471 6.16 -30.91 -10.63
N ALA A 472 5.38 -31.14 -9.56
CA ALA A 472 3.98 -30.73 -9.52
C ALA A 472 3.83 -29.21 -9.53
N ILE A 473 4.70 -28.48 -8.81
CA ILE A 473 4.73 -27.02 -8.78
C ILE A 473 4.93 -26.45 -10.18
N ARG A 474 5.91 -26.98 -10.94
CA ARG A 474 6.13 -26.59 -12.34
C ARG A 474 4.95 -26.91 -13.24
N ARG A 475 4.29 -28.06 -13.06
CA ARG A 475 3.10 -28.45 -13.81
C ARG A 475 1.94 -27.49 -13.54
N MET A 476 1.70 -27.13 -12.28
CA MET A 476 0.68 -26.18 -11.86
C MET A 476 0.95 -24.77 -12.40
N PHE A 477 2.20 -24.31 -12.32
CA PHE A 477 2.62 -23.03 -12.90
C PHE A 477 2.36 -22.99 -14.41
N ARG A 478 2.83 -24.00 -15.17
CA ARG A 478 2.61 -24.07 -16.63
C ARG A 478 1.13 -24.05 -17.00
N ARG A 479 0.29 -24.76 -16.25
CA ARG A 479 -1.16 -24.80 -16.51
C ARG A 479 -1.78 -23.43 -16.32
N ARG A 480 -1.50 -22.76 -15.19
CA ARG A 480 -2.12 -21.48 -14.84
C ARG A 480 -1.53 -20.30 -15.59
N SER A 481 -0.23 -20.31 -15.90
CA SER A 481 0.44 -19.24 -16.63
C SER A 481 -0.11 -19.08 -18.05
N LEU A 482 -0.61 -20.16 -18.67
CA LEU A 482 -1.30 -20.11 -19.96
C LEU A 482 -2.65 -19.37 -19.89
N ALA A 483 -3.35 -19.43 -18.75
CA ALA A 483 -4.63 -18.76 -18.55
C ALA A 483 -4.47 -17.25 -18.34
N VAL A 484 -3.41 -16.84 -17.64
CA VAL A 484 -3.14 -15.44 -17.27
C VAL A 484 -2.00 -14.78 -18.06
N HIS A 485 -1.57 -15.38 -19.17
CA HIS A 485 -0.49 -14.81 -19.99
C HIS A 485 -0.91 -13.44 -20.57
N PRO A 486 -0.08 -12.38 -20.43
CA PRO A 486 -0.44 -11.03 -20.88
C PRO A 486 -0.76 -10.97 -22.37
N ASP A 487 0.02 -11.66 -23.22
CA ASP A 487 -0.20 -11.68 -24.68
C ASP A 487 -1.53 -12.30 -25.12
N LYS A 488 -2.16 -13.08 -24.25
CA LYS A 488 -3.44 -13.72 -24.56
C LYS A 488 -4.62 -12.94 -23.98
N ALA A 489 -4.38 -12.02 -23.04
CA ALA A 489 -5.43 -11.24 -22.39
C ALA A 489 -5.98 -10.17 -23.34
N ALA A 490 -7.24 -9.78 -23.16
CA ALA A 490 -7.78 -8.60 -23.81
C ALA A 490 -6.96 -7.37 -23.42
N GLU A 491 -6.86 -6.38 -24.30
CA GLU A 491 -6.08 -5.14 -24.09
C GLU A 491 -6.46 -4.44 -22.77
N THR A 492 -7.76 -4.43 -22.43
CA THR A 492 -8.31 -3.90 -21.18
C THR A 492 -7.82 -4.62 -19.90
N LEU A 493 -7.40 -5.88 -20.02
CA LEU A 493 -6.96 -6.71 -18.90
C LEU A 493 -5.45 -6.95 -18.90
N GLN A 494 -4.71 -6.45 -19.89
CA GLN A 494 -3.31 -6.80 -20.11
C GLN A 494 -2.42 -6.42 -18.92
N GLN A 495 -2.63 -5.25 -18.30
CA GLN A 495 -1.90 -4.83 -17.10
C GLN A 495 -2.17 -5.76 -15.90
N ARG A 496 -3.45 -6.12 -15.69
CA ARG A 496 -3.84 -7.07 -14.63
C ARG A 496 -3.23 -8.46 -14.87
N ALA A 497 -3.23 -8.93 -16.11
CA ALA A 497 -2.62 -10.18 -16.51
C ALA A 497 -1.09 -10.18 -16.30
N MET A 498 -0.41 -9.09 -16.63
CA MET A 498 1.03 -8.94 -16.39
C MET A 498 1.36 -9.01 -14.89
N ALA A 499 0.60 -8.30 -14.04
CA ALA A 499 0.77 -8.35 -12.60
C ALA A 499 0.48 -9.74 -12.01
N ALA A 500 -0.61 -10.39 -12.45
CA ALA A 500 -0.98 -11.73 -12.02
C ALA A 500 0.08 -12.77 -12.43
N PHE A 501 0.59 -12.69 -13.66
CA PHE A 501 1.64 -13.58 -14.16
C PHE A 501 2.92 -13.46 -13.33
N ALA A 502 3.38 -12.23 -13.07
CA ALA A 502 4.57 -11.99 -12.24
C ALA A 502 4.40 -12.53 -10.81
N LYS A 503 3.21 -12.33 -10.22
CA LYS A 503 2.88 -12.85 -8.88
C LYS A 503 2.87 -14.39 -8.86
N LEU A 504 2.31 -15.01 -9.90
CA LEU A 504 2.26 -16.47 -10.06
C LEU A 504 3.66 -17.07 -10.22
N GLU A 505 4.53 -16.44 -11.00
CA GLU A 505 5.92 -16.88 -11.19
C GLU A 505 6.74 -16.77 -9.90
N ALA A 506 6.60 -15.65 -9.18
CA ALA A 506 7.24 -15.46 -7.89
C ALA A 506 6.78 -16.53 -6.88
N ALA A 507 5.48 -16.79 -6.80
CA ALA A 507 4.94 -17.83 -5.92
C ALA A 507 5.48 -19.23 -6.25
N ALA A 508 5.55 -19.60 -7.53
CA ALA A 508 6.10 -20.88 -7.95
C ALA A 508 7.59 -21.03 -7.54
N LYS A 509 8.41 -20.00 -7.81
CA LYS A 509 9.83 -19.98 -7.40
C LYS A 509 10.00 -20.12 -5.90
N THR A 510 9.20 -19.39 -5.11
CA THR A 510 9.23 -19.46 -3.64
C THR A 510 8.87 -20.85 -3.12
N ILE A 511 7.83 -21.49 -3.66
CA ILE A 511 7.42 -22.83 -3.23
C ILE A 511 8.46 -23.89 -3.64
N GLU A 512 9.03 -23.80 -4.84
CA GLU A 512 10.11 -24.71 -5.26
C GLU A 512 11.34 -24.59 -4.34
N ALA A 513 11.75 -23.37 -3.99
CA ALA A 513 12.86 -23.13 -3.06
C ALA A 513 12.55 -23.66 -1.65
N ALA A 514 11.33 -23.47 -1.15
CA ALA A 514 10.89 -24.00 0.14
C ALA A 514 10.92 -25.54 0.18
N LEU A 515 10.39 -26.19 -0.86
CA LEU A 515 10.41 -27.66 -0.99
C LEU A 515 11.83 -28.23 -1.06
N GLN A 516 12.75 -27.54 -1.72
CA GLN A 516 14.16 -27.94 -1.79
C GLN A 516 14.88 -27.77 -0.45
N ALA A 517 14.54 -26.73 0.32
CA ALA A 517 15.12 -26.49 1.63
C ALA A 517 14.61 -27.50 2.67
N ASP A 518 13.29 -27.64 2.80
CA ASP A 518 12.64 -28.58 3.71
C ASP A 518 11.19 -28.86 3.29
N ALA A 519 10.98 -30.02 2.66
CA ALA A 519 9.65 -30.41 2.16
C ALA A 519 8.64 -30.66 3.30
N ALA A 520 9.09 -31.10 4.48
CA ALA A 520 8.21 -31.35 5.61
C ALA A 520 7.77 -30.03 6.25
N ALA A 521 8.69 -29.10 6.47
CA ALA A 521 8.37 -27.75 6.94
C ALA A 521 7.47 -27.00 5.96
N THR A 522 7.65 -27.20 4.64
CA THR A 522 6.81 -26.55 3.62
C THR A 522 5.36 -27.01 3.69
N LYS A 523 5.11 -28.29 4.01
CA LYS A 523 3.76 -28.80 4.25
C LYS A 523 3.12 -28.17 5.48
N LEU A 524 3.86 -28.04 6.59
CA LEU A 524 3.38 -27.35 7.78
C LEU A 524 3.08 -25.87 7.52
N LEU A 525 3.95 -25.19 6.75
CA LEU A 525 3.73 -23.81 6.34
C LEU A 525 2.44 -23.66 5.52
N MET A 526 2.20 -24.59 4.59
CA MET A 526 0.96 -24.63 3.82
C MET A 526 -0.26 -24.87 4.71
N GLU A 527 -0.21 -25.85 5.62
CA GLU A 527 -1.31 -26.16 6.56
C GLU A 527 -1.76 -24.91 7.32
N VAL A 528 -0.82 -24.15 7.87
CA VAL A 528 -1.11 -22.91 8.62
C VAL A 528 -1.75 -21.84 7.74
N LEU A 529 -1.21 -21.62 6.54
CA LEU A 529 -1.69 -20.56 5.66
C LEU A 529 -3.04 -20.90 5.00
N VAL A 530 -3.31 -22.19 4.74
CA VAL A 530 -4.62 -22.67 4.25
C VAL A 530 -5.66 -22.56 5.34
N ALA A 531 -5.36 -22.98 6.57
CA ALA A 531 -6.29 -22.81 7.69
C ALA A 531 -6.67 -21.34 7.89
N CYS A 532 -5.72 -20.42 7.73
CA CYS A 532 -5.97 -18.97 7.78
C CYS A 532 -6.89 -18.47 6.65
N ASP A 533 -6.78 -19.02 5.44
CA ASP A 533 -7.58 -18.61 4.29
C ASP A 533 -8.98 -19.23 4.28
N GLU A 534 -9.13 -20.48 4.73
CA GLU A 534 -10.36 -21.27 4.58
C GLU A 534 -11.21 -21.36 5.87
N GLU A 535 -10.59 -21.48 7.04
CA GLU A 535 -11.26 -21.96 8.26
C GLU A 535 -11.30 -20.93 9.40
N TRP A 536 -10.97 -19.66 9.14
CA TRP A 536 -10.99 -18.56 10.12
C TRP A 536 -10.38 -18.97 11.48
N VAL A 537 -9.08 -19.29 11.49
CA VAL A 537 -8.34 -19.74 12.70
C VAL A 537 -8.56 -18.83 13.92
N GLU A 538 -8.73 -17.52 13.69
CA GLU A 538 -9.04 -16.57 14.76
C GLU A 538 -10.45 -16.76 15.32
N ALA A 539 -11.45 -17.10 14.50
CA ALA A 539 -12.84 -17.18 14.94
C ALA A 539 -13.22 -18.54 15.54
N ASP A 540 -12.60 -19.63 15.10
CA ASP A 540 -12.98 -20.99 15.54
C ASP A 540 -11.91 -21.62 16.46
N PRO A 541 -12.15 -21.70 17.78
CA PRO A 541 -11.25 -22.36 18.72
C PRO A 541 -10.96 -23.84 18.38
N ALA A 542 -11.89 -24.56 17.75
CA ALA A 542 -11.72 -25.96 17.40
C ALA A 542 -10.74 -26.14 16.22
N VAL A 543 -10.81 -25.25 15.23
CA VAL A 543 -9.84 -25.17 14.12
C VAL A 543 -8.45 -24.84 14.67
N ALA A 544 -8.35 -23.82 15.53
CA ALA A 544 -7.09 -23.42 16.15
C ALA A 544 -6.47 -24.55 17.00
N ALA A 545 -7.29 -25.23 17.81
CA ALA A 545 -6.87 -26.36 18.63
C ALA A 545 -6.39 -27.54 17.76
N ARG A 546 -7.11 -27.86 16.68
CA ARG A 546 -6.71 -28.89 15.70
C ARG A 546 -5.39 -28.54 15.01
N LEU A 547 -5.22 -27.28 14.60
CA LEU A 547 -3.99 -26.78 13.99
C LEU A 547 -2.80 -26.91 14.95
N LEU A 548 -2.99 -26.62 16.23
CA LEU A 548 -1.93 -26.77 17.24
C LEU A 548 -1.75 -28.20 17.73
N GLY A 549 -2.72 -29.09 17.53
CA GLY A 549 -2.73 -30.44 18.08
C GLY A 549 -3.00 -30.47 19.59
N VAL A 550 -3.86 -29.57 20.08
CA VAL A 550 -4.27 -29.46 21.48
C VAL A 550 -5.79 -29.61 21.63
N GLN A 551 -6.28 -29.73 22.86
CA GLN A 551 -7.72 -29.68 23.13
C GLN A 551 -8.22 -28.23 23.12
N GLN A 552 -9.44 -28.01 22.65
CA GLN A 552 -10.13 -26.72 22.74
C GLN A 552 -10.33 -26.32 24.21
N GLY A 553 -10.02 -25.07 24.56
CA GLY A 553 -10.07 -24.56 25.93
C GLY A 553 -8.89 -25.00 26.80
N CYS A 554 -7.78 -25.43 26.20
CA CYS A 554 -6.58 -25.78 26.96
C CYS A 554 -5.91 -24.56 27.60
N ASP A 555 -5.00 -24.78 28.54
CA ASP A 555 -4.19 -23.69 29.09
C ASP A 555 -3.33 -23.02 28.01
N ARG A 556 -3.21 -21.69 28.08
CA ARG A 556 -2.39 -20.90 27.14
C ARG A 556 -0.93 -21.37 27.12
N SER A 557 -0.41 -21.86 28.24
CA SER A 557 0.94 -22.43 28.34
C SER A 557 1.08 -23.73 27.53
N ALA A 558 0.06 -24.59 27.54
CA ALA A 558 0.01 -25.82 26.75
C ALA A 558 -0.05 -25.51 25.25
N ALA A 559 -0.90 -24.56 24.84
CA ALA A 559 -0.97 -24.09 23.45
C ALA A 559 0.38 -23.53 22.96
N LYS A 560 1.06 -22.69 23.76
CA LYS A 560 2.40 -22.17 23.43
C LYS A 560 3.46 -23.27 23.34
N ALA A 561 3.40 -24.28 24.22
CA ALA A 561 4.31 -25.41 24.17
C ALA A 561 4.13 -26.22 22.87
N ALA A 562 2.87 -26.47 22.48
CA ALA A 562 2.54 -27.17 21.23
C ALA A 562 3.01 -26.39 19.99
N LEU A 563 2.80 -25.06 19.97
CA LEU A 563 3.33 -24.17 18.94
C LEU A 563 4.86 -24.31 18.79
N LYS A 564 5.58 -24.21 19.91
CA LYS A 564 7.05 -24.30 19.92
C LYS A 564 7.55 -25.67 19.45
N GLN A 565 6.88 -26.74 19.88
CA GLN A 565 7.26 -28.11 19.55
C GLN A 565 6.98 -28.44 18.09
N ARG A 566 5.82 -28.05 17.55
CA ARG A 566 5.37 -28.46 16.22
C ARG A 566 5.89 -27.56 15.10
N TYR A 567 6.00 -26.25 15.31
CA TYR A 567 6.19 -25.30 14.20
C TYR A 567 7.49 -24.49 14.24
N HIS A 568 7.99 -24.06 15.40
CA HIS A 568 9.13 -23.13 15.45
C HIS A 568 10.40 -23.70 14.78
N ALA A 569 10.79 -24.94 15.12
CA ALA A 569 11.99 -25.54 14.54
C ALA A 569 11.84 -25.82 13.03
N PRO A 570 10.76 -26.47 12.54
CA PRO A 570 10.58 -26.67 11.11
C PRO A 570 10.49 -25.38 10.31
N LEU A 571 9.69 -24.40 10.75
CA LEU A 571 9.54 -23.13 10.03
C LEU A 571 10.82 -22.30 10.03
N GLY A 572 11.68 -22.45 11.05
CA GLY A 572 12.99 -21.84 11.11
C GLY A 572 13.90 -22.25 9.94
N HIS A 573 13.78 -23.48 9.43
CA HIS A 573 14.55 -23.95 8.27
C HIS A 573 14.17 -23.22 6.97
N LEU A 574 12.94 -22.68 6.89
CA LEU A 574 12.43 -21.99 5.71
C LEU A 574 12.70 -20.47 5.72
N GLN A 575 13.19 -19.92 6.84
CA GLN A 575 13.34 -18.48 7.01
C GLN A 575 14.30 -17.85 5.99
N GLY A 576 15.31 -18.60 5.52
CA GLY A 576 16.24 -18.14 4.48
C GLY A 576 15.67 -18.09 3.06
N VAL A 577 14.57 -18.80 2.79
CA VAL A 577 14.01 -18.94 1.43
C VAL A 577 12.64 -18.27 1.26
N CYS A 578 11.82 -18.23 2.31
CA CYS A 578 10.49 -17.60 2.29
C CYS A 578 10.17 -16.86 3.59
N ALA A 579 11.07 -15.96 4.01
CA ALA A 579 10.99 -15.21 5.26
C ALA A 579 9.62 -14.54 5.51
N ARG A 580 9.01 -13.98 4.46
CA ARG A 580 7.73 -13.27 4.53
C ARG A 580 6.58 -14.22 4.89
N GLU A 581 6.52 -15.37 4.23
CA GLU A 581 5.49 -16.40 4.44
C GLU A 581 5.64 -17.06 5.81
N VAL A 582 6.89 -17.34 6.23
CA VAL A 582 7.19 -17.85 7.58
C VAL A 582 6.76 -16.86 8.66
N ALA A 583 7.11 -15.57 8.50
CA ALA A 583 6.68 -14.53 9.44
C ALA A 583 5.15 -14.42 9.52
N ARG A 584 4.46 -14.52 8.38
CA ARG A 584 2.98 -14.54 8.35
C ARG A 584 2.42 -15.75 9.09
N ALA A 585 2.94 -16.96 8.83
CA ALA A 585 2.46 -18.18 9.47
C ALA A 585 2.69 -18.19 10.98
N LEU A 586 3.83 -17.69 11.47
CA LEU A 586 4.08 -17.56 12.90
C LEU A 586 3.06 -16.63 13.58
N ARG A 587 2.67 -15.53 12.92
CA ARG A 587 1.61 -14.65 13.42
C ARG A 587 0.25 -15.34 13.47
N VAL A 588 -0.11 -16.11 12.44
CA VAL A 588 -1.34 -16.93 12.44
C VAL A 588 -1.33 -17.92 13.60
N LEU A 589 -0.19 -18.55 13.87
CA LEU A 589 -0.04 -19.50 14.96
C LEU A 589 -0.11 -18.86 16.35
N ASP A 590 0.40 -17.64 16.52
CA ASP A 590 0.23 -16.88 17.75
C ASP A 590 -1.26 -16.58 18.01
N LEU A 591 -2.02 -16.23 16.97
CA LEU A 591 -3.49 -16.09 17.05
C LEU A 591 -4.15 -17.44 17.38
N ALA A 592 -3.69 -18.54 16.79
CA ALA A 592 -4.19 -19.88 17.08
C ALA A 592 -3.98 -20.28 18.56
N VAL A 593 -2.85 -19.86 19.16
CA VAL A 593 -2.56 -20.12 20.58
C VAL A 593 -3.58 -19.43 21.48
N GLU A 594 -3.90 -18.18 21.15
CA GLU A 594 -4.93 -17.45 21.88
C GLU A 594 -6.29 -18.09 21.68
N ALA A 595 -6.63 -18.41 20.43
CA ALA A 595 -7.91 -18.99 20.05
C ALA A 595 -8.18 -20.37 20.67
N ALA A 596 -7.18 -21.26 20.66
CA ALA A 596 -7.28 -22.61 21.23
C ALA A 596 -7.41 -22.58 22.76
N ALA A 597 -6.84 -21.58 23.41
CA ALA A 597 -6.89 -21.43 24.87
C ALA A 597 -8.17 -20.76 25.40
N ARG A 598 -9.10 -20.37 24.51
CA ARG A 598 -10.36 -19.73 24.91
C ARG A 598 -11.29 -20.72 25.59
N SER A 599 -11.85 -20.29 26.73
CA SER A 599 -12.94 -21.01 27.39
C SER A 599 -14.16 -21.09 26.46
N THR A 600 -14.81 -22.24 26.41
CA THR A 600 -16.07 -22.45 25.66
C THR A 600 -17.31 -21.93 26.41
N VAL A 601 -17.13 -21.36 27.60
CA VAL A 601 -18.25 -20.82 28.40
C VAL A 601 -18.58 -19.43 27.89
N LEU A 602 -19.76 -19.30 27.27
CA LEU A 602 -20.28 -18.03 26.78
C LEU A 602 -20.31 -16.97 27.89
N TRP A 603 -19.80 -15.77 27.61
CA TRP A 603 -19.83 -14.65 28.55
C TRP A 603 -21.24 -14.07 28.59
N THR A 604 -21.87 -14.09 29.77
CA THR A 604 -23.13 -13.39 30.03
C THR A 604 -22.88 -12.18 30.92
N PRO A 605 -23.30 -10.96 30.53
CA PRO A 605 -23.15 -9.78 31.37
C PRO A 605 -23.90 -9.96 32.71
N PRO A 606 -23.32 -9.53 33.85
CA PRO A 606 -24.05 -9.51 35.11
C PRO A 606 -25.23 -8.53 35.00
N GLY A 607 -26.40 -8.87 35.56
CA GLY A 607 -27.71 -8.23 35.31
C GLY A 607 -27.85 -6.70 35.55
N LYS A 608 -26.80 -5.97 35.90
CA LYS A 608 -26.76 -4.49 35.89
C LYS A 608 -26.25 -3.91 34.56
N ASP A 609 -25.58 -4.70 33.74
CA ASP A 609 -25.11 -4.36 32.39
C ASP A 609 -26.04 -4.88 31.28
N GLU A 610 -27.28 -5.31 31.61
CA GLU A 610 -28.33 -5.68 30.62
C GLU A 610 -28.59 -4.58 29.58
N ALA A 611 -28.19 -3.34 29.85
CA ALA A 611 -28.28 -2.22 28.91
C ALA A 611 -27.25 -2.27 27.76
N LEU A 612 -26.16 -3.03 27.88
CA LEU A 612 -25.17 -3.23 26.82
C LEU A 612 -25.50 -4.52 26.05
N ALA A 613 -26.54 -4.44 25.23
CA ALA A 613 -26.91 -5.53 24.32
C ALA A 613 -26.03 -5.57 23.05
N VAL A 614 -24.96 -4.78 22.96
CA VAL A 614 -24.14 -4.62 21.75
C VAL A 614 -22.81 -5.36 21.88
N THR A 615 -22.29 -5.82 20.75
CA THR A 615 -21.08 -6.65 20.64
C THR A 615 -19.86 -5.90 20.14
N ARG A 616 -20.11 -4.70 19.64
CA ARG A 616 -19.13 -3.75 19.15
C ARG A 616 -19.51 -2.38 19.70
N ALA A 617 -18.55 -1.63 20.21
CA ALA A 617 -18.74 -0.23 20.58
C ALA A 617 -17.41 0.51 20.48
N LEU A 618 -17.46 1.80 20.17
CA LEU A 618 -16.34 2.70 20.44
C LEU A 618 -16.28 2.98 21.94
N GLY A 619 -15.09 3.12 22.51
CA GLY A 619 -14.90 3.33 23.95
C GLY A 619 -15.13 2.06 24.76
N CYS A 620 -15.90 2.14 25.85
CA CYS A 620 -16.11 1.04 26.80
C CYS A 620 -14.80 0.37 27.24
N ALA A 621 -13.82 1.17 27.67
CA ALA A 621 -12.47 0.71 27.97
C ALA A 621 -12.42 -0.46 28.97
N ASP A 622 -13.36 -0.50 29.90
CA ASP A 622 -13.56 -1.57 30.89
C ASP A 622 -14.06 -2.90 30.27
N LEU A 623 -14.73 -2.84 29.13
CA LEU A 623 -15.13 -4.02 28.35
C LEU A 623 -14.10 -4.39 27.27
N LYS A 624 -13.06 -3.56 27.08
CA LYS A 624 -11.96 -3.83 26.13
C LYS A 624 -10.71 -4.37 26.81
N ARG A 625 -10.65 -4.35 28.14
CA ARG A 625 -9.45 -4.72 28.91
C ARG A 625 -9.80 -5.54 30.16
N PRO A 626 -8.98 -6.54 30.54
CA PRO A 626 -7.76 -7.00 29.83
C PRO A 626 -8.05 -7.82 28.57
N THR A 627 -9.27 -8.36 28.46
CA THR A 627 -9.73 -9.17 27.34
C THR A 627 -10.86 -8.42 26.63
N PRO A 628 -10.80 -8.19 25.31
CA PRO A 628 -11.80 -7.40 24.63
C PRO A 628 -13.12 -8.17 24.47
N LEU A 629 -14.12 -7.80 25.25
CA LEU A 629 -15.52 -8.23 25.13
C LEU A 629 -16.30 -7.40 24.09
N LEU A 630 -15.68 -6.35 23.53
CA LEU A 630 -16.27 -5.51 22.49
C LEU A 630 -15.27 -5.22 21.38
N GLY A 631 -15.69 -5.44 20.13
CA GLY A 631 -14.91 -5.05 18.96
C GLY A 631 -14.97 -3.55 18.67
N GLY A 632 -13.85 -2.99 18.20
CA GLY A 632 -13.73 -1.60 17.75
C GLY A 632 -13.79 -1.41 16.23
N SER A 633 -13.69 -2.49 15.44
CA SER A 633 -13.68 -2.41 13.98
C SER A 633 -15.12 -2.39 13.42
N PRO A 634 -15.46 -1.41 12.56
CA PRO A 634 -16.77 -1.35 11.94
C PRO A 634 -16.92 -2.46 10.89
N GLU A 635 -18.15 -2.90 10.64
CA GLU A 635 -18.44 -3.63 9.40
C GLU A 635 -18.68 -2.59 8.30
N ALA A 636 -17.87 -2.64 7.24
CA ALA A 636 -17.95 -1.73 6.11
C ALA A 636 -18.42 -2.46 4.85
N ARG A 637 -19.35 -1.84 4.10
CA ARG A 637 -19.84 -2.32 2.81
C ARG A 637 -19.89 -1.19 1.79
N VAL A 638 -19.57 -1.50 0.54
CA VAL A 638 -19.68 -0.56 -0.58
C VAL A 638 -20.79 -1.01 -1.51
N LEU A 639 -21.65 -0.07 -1.89
CA LEU A 639 -22.77 -0.28 -2.79
C LEU A 639 -22.70 0.70 -3.95
N ALA A 640 -23.04 0.24 -5.15
CA ALA A 640 -23.19 1.09 -6.32
C ALA A 640 -24.63 1.62 -6.42
N LEU A 641 -24.77 2.94 -6.51
CA LEU A 641 -26.03 3.64 -6.77
C LEU A 641 -26.19 3.83 -8.29
N ALA A 642 -27.31 3.38 -8.83
CA ALA A 642 -27.58 3.53 -10.25
C ALA A 642 -27.91 5.00 -10.59
N PRO A 643 -27.27 5.60 -11.61
CA PRO A 643 -27.56 6.97 -12.03
C PRO A 643 -29.05 7.18 -12.35
N GLY A 644 -29.61 8.30 -11.89
CA GLY A 644 -31.01 8.66 -12.12
C GLY A 644 -32.05 7.78 -11.41
N THR A 645 -31.63 6.92 -10.47
CA THR A 645 -32.54 6.19 -9.58
C THR A 645 -32.65 6.91 -8.24
N ALA A 646 -33.86 6.97 -7.69
CA ALA A 646 -34.07 7.45 -6.33
C ALA A 646 -33.74 6.30 -5.36
N ALA A 647 -32.90 6.59 -4.37
CA ALA A 647 -32.63 5.72 -3.24
C ALA A 647 -32.71 6.55 -1.97
N ALA A 648 -33.17 5.96 -0.87
CA ALA A 648 -33.11 6.56 0.45
C ALA A 648 -32.38 5.64 1.43
N LEU A 649 -31.59 6.25 2.29
CA LEU A 649 -30.85 5.57 3.34
C LEU A 649 -31.32 6.10 4.69
N ALA A 650 -31.67 5.20 5.59
CA ALA A 650 -31.90 5.52 7.00
C ALA A 650 -30.77 4.95 7.85
N LEU A 651 -30.14 5.82 8.64
CA LEU A 651 -29.29 5.44 9.77
C LEU A 651 -30.15 5.54 11.03
N LEU A 652 -30.27 4.46 11.77
CA LEU A 652 -31.15 4.39 12.94
C LEU A 652 -30.34 4.01 14.18
N ALA A 653 -30.55 4.76 15.26
CA ALA A 653 -30.02 4.45 16.59
C ALA A 653 -30.74 3.21 17.18
N ASP A 654 -30.15 2.59 18.19
CA ASP A 654 -30.71 1.40 18.85
C ASP A 654 -32.07 1.71 19.50
N GLY A 655 -32.27 2.93 20.00
CA GLY A 655 -33.57 3.39 20.50
C GLY A 655 -34.71 3.27 19.48
N ALA A 656 -34.38 3.27 18.18
CA ALA A 656 -35.34 3.11 17.09
C ALA A 656 -35.48 1.65 16.61
N ARG A 657 -34.94 0.66 17.33
CA ARG A 657 -34.97 -0.78 16.97
C ARG A 657 -36.37 -1.34 16.72
N GLY A 658 -37.39 -0.77 17.37
CA GLY A 658 -38.79 -1.18 17.23
C GLY A 658 -39.41 -0.86 15.87
N LEU A 659 -38.83 0.06 15.10
CA LEU A 659 -39.34 0.41 13.77
C LEU A 659 -39.06 -0.73 12.78
N ALA A 660 -40.11 -1.22 12.12
CA ALA A 660 -39.96 -2.22 11.07
C ALA A 660 -39.31 -1.58 9.82
N ALA A 661 -38.45 -2.33 9.13
CA ALA A 661 -37.76 -1.82 7.95
C ALA A 661 -38.74 -1.42 6.82
N ALA A 662 -39.85 -2.14 6.69
CA ALA A 662 -40.95 -1.82 5.77
C ALA A 662 -41.65 -0.48 6.11
N GLU A 663 -41.82 -0.18 7.40
CA GLU A 663 -42.41 1.10 7.83
C GLU A 663 -41.47 2.26 7.50
N VAL A 664 -40.17 2.09 7.75
CA VAL A 664 -39.14 3.09 7.42
C VAL A 664 -39.14 3.35 5.91
N ALA A 665 -39.14 2.30 5.09
CA ALA A 665 -39.18 2.42 3.64
C ALA A 665 -40.42 3.15 3.13
N SER A 666 -41.61 2.84 3.67
CA SER A 666 -42.85 3.52 3.31
C SER A 666 -42.80 5.02 3.59
N ARG A 667 -42.23 5.43 4.74
CA ARG A 667 -42.07 6.85 5.09
C ARG A 667 -41.03 7.56 4.21
N LEU A 668 -39.92 6.89 3.88
CA LEU A 668 -38.88 7.45 3.00
C LEU A 668 -39.36 7.58 1.56
N GLN A 669 -40.15 6.62 1.06
CA GLN A 669 -40.73 6.67 -0.28
C GLN A 669 -41.56 7.95 -0.48
N TRP A 670 -42.31 8.37 0.54
CA TRP A 670 -43.08 9.61 0.51
C TRP A 670 -42.20 10.86 0.37
N LEU A 671 -41.03 10.90 1.04
CA LEU A 671 -40.07 12.01 0.95
C LEU A 671 -39.35 12.11 -0.40
N CYS A 672 -39.35 11.02 -1.17
CA CYS A 672 -38.74 10.97 -2.49
C CYS A 672 -39.72 11.27 -3.63
N GLN A 673 -40.98 11.60 -3.31
CA GLN A 673 -41.92 12.15 -4.29
C GLN A 673 -41.50 13.60 -4.62
N PRO A 674 -41.42 13.96 -5.91
CA PRO A 674 -40.94 15.27 -6.37
C PRO A 674 -41.79 16.44 -5.91
#